data_AF-A0A260ZV61-F1
#
_entry.id   AF-A0A260ZV61-F1
#
_cell.length_a   1.000
_cell.length_b   1.000
_cell.length_c   1.000
_cell.angle_alpha   90.00
_cell.angle_beta   90.00
_cell.angle_gamma   90.00
#
_symmetry.space_group_name_H-M   'P 1'
#
loop_
_entity.id
_entity.type
_entity.pdbx_description
1 polymer ?
#
loop_
_entity_poly.entity_id
_entity_poly.type
_entity_poly.pdbx_seq_one_letter_code
_entity_poly.pdbx_strand_id
1 'polypeptide(L)'
;MELVVNSPDSQQIFNQLINLSAETHGWSHQPYDYKFYSENFDGYWLVAVRMMDIVGDANCVLTAAVDMSQKYAEVFGFTEMPSYWHMEAEVKPGKVKIPELSGEYTTKNWKDVDENLLDAYDLTVCPRDRKKLMRTWFEQDQVYTRVAFDNTNQKIVGYCTIRVVNLNRLCAAPFYAENEEVAARLLTDVIQEIPDFEKFKNLIFWYPSINKNMESLLNQFVAPDGYSIKVDFRVQFTKKLLESRDDVVYSVACKSRIHMELLINPPDSQPIFDQLIQQAAETHGWSHQPYDYKYYSEGFDGYWFIVVVDKEKDPSNNFVAGGALARWDAPNTPPLYGIGLFYTKEKYRGQGHGKQIFQKMMDIVGDDNCVLVSAFNMSQKYAEVFGFKEMPSYWHYGANVKPGMLKIPELSGEYTTKNWKDVDENLLDSYDKTICPRDRKKLMITWFEQDQVYTRVAFDNTNQKIVGYCTIRVINLNRLSVAPFYAENEEVAARLLADVIREIPDFKSYESLLFLYPSINEKMESLINRFVGPDGYSIGYSTKKRNQFTKKLLESRDDVVIIFVSVFLLTPVLGIFGPDDAQCDFVGNPCAGYIVVSDVLQQITVVFRGTKTSSQLLLEGWTTLKPSADFYGMGLVNTYFRSGHEKTWQYVQDALSIPQYRNYDVYVTGHSLGGALAGLAAPRIVHDGLRQSHQIKVITFGEPRVGNLDFSHAYDQLVPYSFRVTHAIDIVPHLPACVKDLSYTPPAGSDGSMPCDPMSTNGGYHHALEVWYPGNMTVGSPYMICTGLPRDEDFSCSNAPKVDLDDTTLGVWDHRNYFGVEVPDFGKGGCDPTMTFKGPPTKTGVLSLVSSVFGRKRRAV
;
A
#
# COMPACT_ATOMS: atom_id res chain seq x y z
N MET A 1 -11.16 -11.21 50.09
CA MET A 1 -10.39 -10.05 49.61
C MET A 1 -11.26 -8.83 49.84
N GLU A 2 -10.79 -7.88 50.64
CA GLU A 2 -11.50 -6.63 50.92
C GLU A 2 -10.86 -5.52 50.08
N LEU A 3 -11.69 -4.62 49.54
CA LEU A 3 -11.20 -3.46 48.80
C LEU A 3 -10.70 -2.43 49.81
N VAL A 4 -9.42 -2.09 49.74
CA VAL A 4 -8.84 -1.05 50.57
C VAL A 4 -8.40 0.10 49.67
N VAL A 5 -8.92 1.29 49.96
CA VAL A 5 -8.58 2.55 49.28
C VAL A 5 -7.87 3.42 50.30
N ASN A 6 -6.60 3.77 50.05
CA ASN A 6 -5.78 4.60 50.93
C ASN A 6 -5.82 4.16 52.42
N SER A 7 -5.21 3.01 52.72
CA SER A 7 -4.98 2.55 54.09
C SER A 7 -3.86 3.33 54.81
N PRO A 8 -3.78 3.27 56.15
CA PRO A 8 -2.60 3.73 56.89
C PRO A 8 -1.29 3.09 56.42
N ASP A 9 -1.35 1.88 55.85
CA ASP A 9 -0.20 1.11 55.36
C ASP A 9 0.11 1.36 53.88
N SER A 10 -0.53 2.33 53.22
CA SER A 10 -0.43 2.52 51.76
C SER A 10 1.00 2.80 51.27
N GLN A 11 1.82 3.48 52.07
CA GLN A 11 3.25 3.66 51.75
C GLN A 11 4.00 2.32 51.74
N GLN A 12 3.70 1.43 52.70
CA GLN A 12 4.33 0.10 52.76
C GLN A 12 3.86 -0.79 51.61
N ILE A 13 2.57 -0.72 51.26
CA ILE A 13 2.00 -1.44 50.11
C ILE A 13 2.60 -0.93 48.79
N PHE A 14 2.73 0.38 48.63
CA PHE A 14 3.39 0.98 47.47
C PHE A 14 4.84 0.50 47.35
N ASN A 15 5.60 0.50 48.46
CA ASN A 15 6.98 0.01 48.48
C ASN A 15 7.09 -1.47 48.05
N GLN A 16 6.14 -2.31 48.47
CA GLN A 16 6.09 -3.71 48.02
C GLN A 16 5.78 -3.81 46.52
N LEU A 17 4.82 -3.01 46.04
CA LEU A 17 4.43 -2.99 44.62
C LEU A 17 5.59 -2.55 43.72
N ILE A 18 6.32 -1.49 44.08
CA ILE A 18 7.44 -1.00 43.25
C ILE A 18 8.60 -2.00 43.23
N ASN A 19 8.87 -2.70 44.33
CA ASN A 19 9.92 -3.72 44.35
C ASN A 19 9.54 -4.91 43.48
N LEU A 20 8.31 -5.41 43.62
CA LEU A 20 7.80 -6.51 42.82
C LEU A 20 7.76 -6.15 41.32
N SER A 21 7.25 -4.96 40.98
CA SER A 21 7.17 -4.50 39.59
C SER A 21 8.52 -4.15 38.98
N ALA A 22 9.49 -3.68 39.76
CA ALA A 22 10.87 -3.51 39.31
C ALA A 22 11.50 -4.86 38.92
N GLU A 23 11.32 -5.90 39.73
CA GLU A 23 11.86 -7.24 39.45
C GLU A 23 11.15 -7.95 38.28
N THR A 24 9.83 -7.82 38.20
CA THR A 24 9.02 -8.59 37.24
C THR A 24 8.77 -7.88 35.92
N HIS A 25 8.67 -6.55 35.93
CA HIS A 25 8.28 -5.73 34.78
C HIS A 25 9.23 -4.56 34.51
N GLY A 26 10.31 -4.42 35.28
CA GLY A 26 11.32 -3.38 35.07
C GLY A 26 10.86 -1.95 35.37
N TRP A 27 9.79 -1.75 36.15
CA TRP A 27 9.26 -0.41 36.45
C TRP A 27 10.26 0.50 37.18
N SER A 28 10.13 1.81 36.95
CA SER A 28 11.14 2.84 37.30
C SER A 28 10.75 3.71 38.52
N HIS A 29 9.82 3.23 39.34
CA HIS A 29 9.36 3.95 40.53
C HIS A 29 10.27 3.78 41.74
N GLN A 30 10.24 4.76 42.65
CA GLN A 30 11.03 4.83 43.89
C GLN A 30 10.11 4.97 45.11
N PRO A 31 10.54 4.56 46.32
CA PRO A 31 9.70 4.65 47.53
C PRO A 31 9.13 6.05 47.79
N TYR A 32 9.89 7.10 47.47
CA TYR A 32 9.48 8.49 47.65
C TYR A 32 8.41 8.97 46.65
N ASP A 33 8.17 8.23 45.55
CA ASP A 33 7.16 8.60 44.54
C ASP A 33 5.75 8.57 45.12
N TYR A 34 5.46 7.70 46.10
CA TYR A 34 4.16 7.68 46.79
C TYR A 34 3.85 9.03 47.44
N LYS A 35 4.80 9.55 48.22
CA LYS A 35 4.66 10.83 48.89
C LYS A 35 4.44 11.94 47.86
N PHE A 36 5.27 11.96 46.81
CA PHE A 36 5.12 12.92 45.72
C PHE A 36 3.72 12.88 45.11
N TYR A 37 3.22 11.72 44.71
CA TYR A 37 1.89 11.61 44.09
C TYR A 37 0.77 11.99 45.06
N SER A 38 0.87 11.57 46.32
CA SER A 38 -0.17 11.81 47.32
C SER A 38 -0.33 13.28 47.74
N GLU A 39 0.74 14.09 47.66
CA GLU A 39 0.75 15.49 48.13
C GLU A 39 0.58 16.51 46.99
N ASN A 40 0.82 16.11 45.73
CA ASN A 40 0.90 17.04 44.60
C ASN A 40 -0.24 16.95 43.60
N PHE A 41 -1.04 15.86 43.63
CA PHE A 41 -2.27 15.77 42.85
C PHE A 41 -3.46 16.29 43.66
N ASP A 42 -4.45 16.88 42.98
CA ASP A 42 -5.70 17.34 43.62
C ASP A 42 -6.49 16.19 44.28
N GLY A 43 -6.23 14.95 43.85
CA GLY A 43 -6.62 13.72 44.52
C GLY A 43 -5.72 12.57 44.11
N TYR A 44 -5.35 11.71 45.07
CA TYR A 44 -4.54 10.52 44.84
C TYR A 44 -5.15 9.32 45.56
N TRP A 45 -5.25 8.19 44.85
CA TRP A 45 -5.77 6.95 45.39
C TRP A 45 -4.87 5.78 45.01
N LEU A 46 -4.36 5.05 46.00
CA LEU A 46 -3.74 3.74 45.80
C LEU A 46 -4.85 2.68 45.88
N VAL A 47 -5.21 2.09 44.74
CA VAL A 47 -6.36 1.20 44.60
C VAL A 47 -5.99 -0.04 43.78
N ALA A 48 -6.41 -1.22 44.23
CA ALA A 48 -6.13 -2.48 43.53
C ALA A 48 -7.16 -2.85 42.43
N VAL A 49 -8.44 -2.48 42.59
CA VAL A 49 -9.53 -2.76 41.63
C VAL A 49 -10.62 -1.68 41.67
N ARG A 50 -11.48 -1.59 40.64
CA ARG A 50 -12.59 -0.60 40.53
C ARG A 50 -12.16 0.88 40.36
N MET A 51 -11.00 1.13 39.76
CA MET A 51 -10.52 2.51 39.47
C MET A 51 -11.53 3.33 38.66
N MET A 52 -12.25 2.70 37.72
CA MET A 52 -13.23 3.38 36.87
C MET A 52 -14.44 3.92 37.65
N ASP A 53 -14.74 3.38 38.83
CA ASP A 53 -15.83 3.91 39.66
C ASP A 53 -15.45 5.24 40.33
N ILE A 54 -14.15 5.46 40.57
CA ILE A 54 -13.62 6.73 41.07
C ILE A 54 -13.59 7.76 39.94
N VAL A 55 -13.18 7.32 38.73
CA VAL A 55 -13.16 8.17 37.53
C VAL A 55 -14.58 8.62 37.16
N GLY A 56 -15.56 7.72 37.25
CA GLY A 56 -16.93 7.98 36.83
C GLY A 56 -16.99 8.46 35.38
N ASP A 57 -17.61 9.62 35.18
CA ASP A 57 -17.75 10.25 33.86
C ASP A 57 -16.58 11.16 33.46
N ALA A 58 -15.51 11.24 34.24
CA ALA A 58 -14.34 12.01 33.84
C ALA A 58 -13.60 11.36 32.67
N ASN A 59 -12.82 12.17 31.94
CA ASN A 59 -11.86 11.66 30.98
C ASN A 59 -10.65 11.09 31.74
N CYS A 60 -10.30 9.84 31.50
CA CYS A 60 -9.18 9.15 32.14
C CYS A 60 -8.07 8.91 31.12
N VAL A 61 -6.82 8.92 31.58
CA VAL A 61 -5.64 8.64 30.77
C VAL A 61 -4.89 7.44 31.35
N LEU A 62 -4.39 6.57 30.48
CA LEU A 62 -3.62 5.38 30.84
C LEU A 62 -2.42 5.22 29.90
N THR A 63 -1.25 4.94 30.45
CA THR A 63 -0.10 4.41 29.71
C THR A 63 -0.23 2.90 29.64
N ALA A 64 -0.62 2.36 28.49
CA ALA A 64 -0.86 0.94 28.31
C ALA A 64 0.29 0.25 27.60
N ALA A 65 0.81 -0.82 28.20
CA ALA A 65 1.76 -1.73 27.55
C ALA A 65 1.17 -2.32 26.26
N VAL A 66 2.05 -2.69 25.31
CA VAL A 66 1.66 -3.14 23.96
C VAL A 66 0.60 -4.24 23.98
N ASP A 67 0.81 -5.27 24.80
CA ASP A 67 -0.03 -6.46 24.93
C ASP A 67 -1.35 -6.21 25.66
N MET A 68 -1.38 -5.25 26.59
CA MET A 68 -2.56 -4.91 27.38
C MET A 68 -3.41 -3.81 26.75
N SER A 69 -2.85 -3.11 25.76
CA SER A 69 -3.45 -1.95 25.10
C SER A 69 -4.87 -2.21 24.58
N GLN A 70 -5.06 -3.30 23.85
CA GLN A 70 -6.38 -3.69 23.32
C GLN A 70 -7.36 -4.04 24.45
N LYS A 71 -6.88 -4.76 25.48
CA LYS A 71 -7.71 -5.18 26.60
C LYS A 71 -8.22 -4.00 27.42
N TYR A 72 -7.40 -2.96 27.61
CA TYR A 72 -7.86 -1.75 28.29
C TYR A 72 -8.93 -1.00 27.50
N ALA A 73 -8.81 -0.95 26.17
CA ALA A 73 -9.83 -0.37 25.30
C ALA A 73 -11.15 -1.15 25.38
N GLU A 74 -11.10 -2.48 25.28
CA GLU A 74 -12.28 -3.36 25.30
C GLU A 74 -13.00 -3.37 26.66
N VAL A 75 -12.23 -3.42 27.76
CA VAL A 75 -12.79 -3.63 29.11
C VAL A 75 -13.15 -2.32 29.81
N PHE A 76 -12.33 -1.28 29.63
CA PHE A 76 -12.45 -0.02 30.39
C PHE A 76 -12.72 1.20 29.50
N GLY A 77 -12.90 1.00 28.20
CA GLY A 77 -13.31 2.07 27.28
C GLY A 77 -12.21 3.06 26.92
N PHE A 78 -10.94 2.70 27.07
CA PHE A 78 -9.82 3.53 26.64
C PHE A 78 -9.64 3.51 25.11
N THR A 79 -10.63 3.98 24.36
CA THR A 79 -10.66 3.85 22.89
C THR A 79 -9.95 5.00 22.16
N GLU A 80 -9.74 6.13 22.82
CA GLU A 80 -9.15 7.32 22.21
C GLU A 80 -7.62 7.31 22.37
N MET A 81 -6.87 7.15 21.28
CA MET A 81 -5.41 6.96 21.34
C MET A 81 -4.67 7.78 20.27
N PRO A 82 -3.47 8.32 20.55
CA PRO A 82 -2.61 8.93 19.52
C PRO A 82 -2.28 7.91 18.42
N SER A 83 -2.03 8.35 17.19
CA SER A 83 -1.73 7.45 16.04
C SER A 83 -0.37 6.75 16.14
N TYR A 84 0.42 7.05 17.16
CA TYR A 84 1.78 6.58 17.35
C TYR A 84 1.92 5.80 18.68
N TRP A 85 2.98 5.00 18.76
CA TRP A 85 3.41 4.37 20.01
C TRP A 85 4.53 5.18 20.66
N HIS A 86 4.72 5.02 21.96
CA HIS A 86 5.93 5.49 22.63
C HIS A 86 7.01 4.42 22.52
N MET A 87 8.17 4.86 22.06
CA MET A 87 9.40 4.10 22.00
C MET A 87 10.15 4.30 23.32
N GLU A 88 10.82 3.25 23.79
CA GLU A 88 11.81 3.32 24.85
C GLU A 88 13.20 3.15 24.24
N ALA A 89 14.07 4.14 24.46
CA ALA A 89 15.51 4.00 24.18
C ALA A 89 16.25 3.73 25.49
N GLU A 90 17.01 2.63 25.52
CA GLU A 90 17.92 2.30 26.61
C GLU A 90 19.36 2.49 26.16
N VAL A 91 20.05 3.46 26.76
CA VAL A 91 21.45 3.81 26.48
C VAL A 91 22.36 3.27 27.57
N LYS A 92 23.55 2.77 27.23
CA LYS A 92 24.57 2.35 28.20
C LYS A 92 25.44 3.54 28.63
N PRO A 93 25.34 4.05 29.88
CA PRO A 93 26.05 5.24 30.32
C PRO A 93 27.57 5.17 30.10
N GLY A 94 28.20 4.02 30.40
CA GLY A 94 29.64 3.81 30.18
C GLY A 94 30.12 3.82 28.73
N LYS A 95 29.23 3.89 27.73
CA LYS A 95 29.57 4.04 26.31
C LYS A 95 29.34 5.46 25.78
N VAL A 96 28.76 6.35 26.59
CA VAL A 96 28.46 7.72 26.19
C VAL A 96 29.75 8.53 26.03
N LYS A 97 29.82 9.28 24.93
CA LYS A 97 30.85 10.27 24.64
C LYS A 97 30.17 11.62 24.48
N ILE A 98 30.75 12.65 25.07
CA ILE A 98 30.21 14.02 24.95
C ILE A 98 30.61 14.57 23.57
N PRO A 99 29.66 14.97 22.71
CA PRO A 99 29.96 15.57 21.42
C PRO A 99 30.51 17.00 21.55
N GLU A 100 31.18 17.48 20.50
CA GLU A 100 31.46 18.92 20.37
C GLU A 100 30.18 19.66 19.98
N LEU A 101 29.88 20.75 20.68
CA LEU A 101 28.62 21.48 20.56
C LEU A 101 28.86 22.96 20.29
N SER A 102 27.92 23.58 19.58
CA SER A 102 27.97 25.01 19.26
C SER A 102 27.87 25.88 20.53
N GLY A 103 28.38 27.12 20.41
CA GLY A 103 28.25 28.15 21.46
C GLY A 103 26.95 28.96 21.36
N GLU A 104 25.97 28.54 20.55
CA GLU A 104 24.74 29.29 20.29
C GLU A 104 23.73 29.21 21.44
N TYR A 105 23.81 28.14 22.24
CA TYR A 105 22.92 27.88 23.36
C TYR A 105 23.69 27.74 24.67
N THR A 106 23.12 28.25 25.76
CA THR A 106 23.63 28.08 27.12
C THR A 106 22.61 27.37 28.00
N THR A 107 23.06 26.69 29.06
CA THR A 107 22.15 26.14 30.07
C THR A 107 22.38 26.77 31.44
N LYS A 108 21.33 26.79 32.25
CA LYS A 108 21.36 27.17 33.66
C LYS A 108 20.75 26.06 34.51
N ASN A 109 21.16 25.96 35.77
CA ASN A 109 20.42 25.18 36.74
C ASN A 109 19.01 25.78 36.87
N TRP A 110 17.98 24.95 36.97
CA TRP A 110 16.60 25.42 37.05
C TRP A 110 16.35 26.40 38.21
N LYS A 111 17.14 26.30 39.28
CA LYS A 111 17.09 27.21 40.44
C LYS A 111 17.56 28.64 40.13
N ASP A 112 18.33 28.81 39.07
CA ASP A 112 18.88 30.10 38.62
C ASP A 112 18.04 30.74 37.48
N VAL A 113 16.86 30.18 37.21
CA VAL A 113 15.96 30.59 36.14
C VAL A 113 14.75 31.31 36.70
N ASP A 114 14.31 32.39 36.03
CA ASP A 114 13.05 33.06 36.36
C ASP A 114 11.88 32.07 36.22
N GLU A 115 11.17 31.85 37.33
CA GLU A 115 10.10 30.87 37.41
C GLU A 115 8.95 31.17 36.45
N ASN A 116 8.63 32.46 36.21
CA ASN A 116 7.54 32.83 35.31
C ASN A 116 7.90 32.54 33.85
N LEU A 117 9.18 32.70 33.48
CA LEU A 117 9.66 32.35 32.14
C LEU A 117 9.61 30.84 31.91
N LEU A 118 10.04 30.06 32.90
CA LEU A 118 10.00 28.60 32.81
C LEU A 118 8.57 28.08 32.79
N ASP A 119 7.67 28.64 33.58
CA ASP A 119 6.25 28.29 33.58
C ASP A 119 5.58 28.69 32.25
N ALA A 120 5.89 29.86 31.71
CA ALA A 120 5.40 30.30 30.41
C ALA A 120 5.87 29.37 29.29
N TYR A 121 7.14 28.94 29.31
CA TYR A 121 7.66 27.96 28.37
C TYR A 121 6.96 26.61 28.53
N ASP A 122 6.81 26.13 29.77
CA ASP A 122 6.15 24.85 30.06
C ASP A 122 4.70 24.81 29.58
N LEU A 123 3.96 25.91 29.69
CA LEU A 123 2.61 26.04 29.16
C LEU A 123 2.54 25.93 27.63
N THR A 124 3.62 26.27 26.91
CA THR A 124 3.69 26.02 25.47
C THR A 124 3.84 24.53 25.17
N VAL A 125 4.50 23.79 26.06
CA VAL A 125 4.73 22.35 25.93
C VAL A 125 3.47 21.59 26.35
N CYS A 126 2.97 21.83 27.56
CA CYS A 126 1.78 21.20 28.13
C CYS A 126 0.77 22.29 28.52
N PRO A 127 -0.44 22.33 27.92
CA PRO A 127 -1.42 23.39 28.18
C PRO A 127 -2.09 23.27 29.56
N ARG A 128 -1.74 22.26 30.37
CA ARG A 128 -2.18 22.15 31.76
C ARG A 128 -1.17 22.81 32.67
N ASP A 129 -1.66 23.68 33.56
CA ASP A 129 -0.83 24.25 34.61
C ASP A 129 -0.34 23.12 35.54
N ARG A 130 0.95 22.81 35.42
CA ARG A 130 1.65 21.80 36.22
C ARG A 130 2.82 22.38 37.00
N LYS A 131 2.85 23.70 37.23
CA LYS A 131 4.01 24.37 37.88
C LYS A 131 4.34 23.77 39.25
N LYS A 132 3.33 23.54 40.09
CA LYS A 132 3.51 22.93 41.42
C LYS A 132 4.14 21.55 41.30
N LEU A 133 3.60 20.74 40.40
CA LEU A 133 4.07 19.38 40.14
C LEU A 133 5.51 19.38 39.63
N MET A 134 5.85 20.29 38.70
CA MET A 134 7.19 20.37 38.13
C MET A 134 8.24 20.86 39.12
N ARG A 135 7.93 21.87 39.94
CA ARG A 135 8.84 22.36 40.98
C ARG A 135 9.14 21.28 42.00
N THR A 136 8.10 20.62 42.53
CA THR A 136 8.30 19.53 43.48
C THR A 136 8.99 18.32 42.85
N TRP A 137 8.90 18.13 41.53
CA TRP A 137 9.66 17.10 40.83
C TRP A 137 11.15 17.44 40.74
N PHE A 138 11.50 18.69 40.39
CA PHE A 138 12.88 19.14 40.24
C PHE A 138 13.63 19.30 41.58
N GLU A 139 12.91 19.41 42.69
CA GLU A 139 13.47 19.53 44.04
C GLU A 139 13.88 18.20 44.68
N GLN A 140 13.49 17.06 44.09
CA GLN A 140 13.78 15.75 44.66
C GLN A 140 15.28 15.45 44.68
N ASP A 141 15.70 14.65 45.65
CA ASP A 141 17.08 14.17 45.71
C ASP A 141 17.39 13.27 44.50
N GLN A 142 18.64 13.34 44.03
CA GLN A 142 19.09 12.62 42.82
C GLN A 142 18.28 12.93 41.54
N VAL A 143 17.76 14.16 41.45
CA VAL A 143 17.14 14.73 40.25
C VAL A 143 17.97 15.92 39.78
N TYR A 144 18.37 15.88 38.51
CA TYR A 144 19.25 16.85 37.88
C TYR A 144 18.51 17.53 36.75
N THR A 145 18.29 18.85 36.85
CA THR A 145 17.49 19.60 35.88
C THR A 145 18.23 20.84 35.38
N ARG A 146 18.34 20.96 34.05
CA ARG A 146 18.89 22.12 33.35
C ARG A 146 17.87 22.72 32.40
N VAL A 147 17.96 24.03 32.21
CA VAL A 147 17.12 24.82 31.29
C VAL A 147 18.01 25.50 30.27
N ALA A 148 17.67 25.41 28.99
CA ALA A 148 18.44 25.96 27.87
C ALA A 148 17.90 27.31 27.41
N PHE A 149 18.82 28.20 27.04
CA PHE A 149 18.57 29.54 26.52
C PHE A 149 19.23 29.72 25.16
N ASP A 150 18.52 30.38 24.25
CA ASP A 150 19.08 30.93 23.01
C ASP A 150 19.88 32.20 23.34
N ASN A 151 21.17 32.21 23.01
CA ASN A 151 22.04 33.33 23.36
C ASN A 151 21.67 34.63 22.64
N THR A 152 20.99 34.55 21.49
CA THR A 152 20.62 35.71 20.66
C THR A 152 19.49 36.52 21.29
N ASN A 153 18.48 35.84 21.85
CA ASN A 153 17.24 36.48 22.33
C ASN A 153 16.93 36.21 23.81
N GLN A 154 17.76 35.41 24.49
CA GLN A 154 17.64 35.03 25.90
C GLN A 154 16.31 34.34 26.25
N LYS A 155 15.65 33.70 25.27
CA LYS A 155 14.45 32.90 25.49
C LYS A 155 14.80 31.47 25.89
N ILE A 156 13.94 30.88 26.73
CA ILE A 156 14.00 29.45 27.03
C ILE A 156 13.64 28.65 25.77
N VAL A 157 14.48 27.67 25.43
CA VAL A 157 14.34 26.81 24.25
C VAL A 157 14.35 25.32 24.60
N GLY A 158 14.28 24.99 25.89
CA GLY A 158 14.17 23.61 26.35
C GLY A 158 14.55 23.44 27.80
N TYR A 159 14.27 22.26 28.34
CA TYR A 159 14.78 21.81 29.62
C TYR A 159 14.88 20.28 29.66
N CYS A 160 15.83 19.77 30.41
CA CYS A 160 16.06 18.33 30.58
C CYS A 160 16.18 18.00 32.05
N THR A 161 15.51 16.91 32.46
CA THR A 161 15.61 16.35 33.79
C THR A 161 16.05 14.89 33.68
N ILE A 162 17.13 14.53 34.39
CA ILE A 162 17.53 13.13 34.58
C ILE A 162 17.43 12.80 36.06
N ARG A 163 16.81 11.67 36.38
CA ARG A 163 16.71 11.17 37.76
C ARG A 163 17.23 9.75 37.91
N VAL A 164 17.70 9.42 39.12
CA VAL A 164 18.03 8.05 39.50
C VAL A 164 16.74 7.27 39.79
N VAL A 165 16.61 6.08 39.19
CA VAL A 165 15.48 5.16 39.37
C VAL A 165 15.95 3.77 39.82
N ASN A 166 14.99 2.94 40.25
CA ASN A 166 15.27 1.61 40.79
C ASN A 166 16.14 0.76 39.84
N LEU A 167 16.91 -0.17 40.44
CA LEU A 167 17.88 -1.05 39.76
C LEU A 167 19.11 -0.33 39.21
N ASN A 168 19.55 0.76 39.86
CA ASN A 168 20.73 1.54 39.46
C ASN A 168 20.63 2.04 38.01
N ARG A 169 19.47 2.61 37.65
CA ARG A 169 19.19 3.14 36.30
C ARG A 169 18.95 4.65 36.37
N LEU A 170 19.05 5.30 35.23
CA LEU A 170 18.72 6.71 35.03
C LEU A 170 17.51 6.83 34.12
N CYS A 171 16.69 7.85 34.33
CA CYS A 171 15.52 8.15 33.50
C CYS A 171 15.53 9.63 33.12
N ALA A 172 15.53 9.92 31.82
CA ALA A 172 15.43 11.28 31.28
C ALA A 172 13.95 11.67 31.08
N ALA A 173 13.32 12.21 32.13
CA ALA A 173 11.94 12.68 32.09
C ALA A 173 11.65 13.71 33.21
N PRO A 174 11.07 14.87 32.89
CA PRO A 174 10.74 15.39 31.54
C PRO A 174 11.98 15.85 30.74
N PHE A 175 11.90 15.77 29.41
CA PHE A 175 12.94 16.27 28.50
C PHE A 175 12.31 16.88 27.23
N TYR A 176 12.49 18.19 27.06
CA TYR A 176 11.97 18.98 25.93
C TYR A 176 13.05 19.89 25.37
N ALA A 177 13.12 19.98 24.04
CA ALA A 177 14.06 20.83 23.33
C ALA A 177 13.46 21.25 21.98
N GLU A 178 13.61 22.53 21.62
CA GLU A 178 13.10 23.06 20.35
C GLU A 178 13.83 22.50 19.11
N ASN A 179 15.03 21.94 19.29
CA ASN A 179 15.78 21.26 18.22
C ASN A 179 16.82 20.28 18.80
N GLU A 180 17.47 19.52 17.91
CA GLU A 180 18.45 18.48 18.27
C GLU A 180 19.72 19.04 18.94
N GLU A 181 20.19 20.22 18.51
CA GLU A 181 21.37 20.88 19.11
C GLU A 181 21.10 21.30 20.56
N VAL A 182 19.93 21.89 20.82
CA VAL A 182 19.48 22.22 22.17
C VAL A 182 19.35 20.95 23.02
N ALA A 183 18.82 19.87 22.46
CA ALA A 183 18.71 18.58 23.14
C ALA A 183 20.10 18.03 23.52
N ALA A 184 21.06 18.08 22.60
CA ALA A 184 22.43 17.63 22.84
C ALA A 184 23.13 18.48 23.91
N ARG A 185 22.95 19.80 23.88
CA ARG A 185 23.47 20.70 24.91
C ARG A 185 22.88 20.41 26.29
N LEU A 186 21.55 20.30 26.39
CA LEU A 186 20.87 19.95 27.64
C LEU A 186 21.34 18.60 28.19
N LEU A 187 21.40 17.58 27.34
CA LEU A 187 21.79 16.23 27.74
C LEU A 187 23.26 16.21 28.22
N THR A 188 24.15 16.89 27.51
CA THR A 188 25.57 17.03 27.89
C THR A 188 25.71 17.64 29.29
N ASP A 189 25.07 18.78 29.50
CA ASP A 189 25.25 19.54 30.74
C ASP A 189 24.61 18.82 31.94
N VAL A 190 23.48 18.11 31.75
CA VAL A 190 22.87 17.32 32.82
C VAL A 190 23.69 16.07 33.14
N ILE A 191 24.18 15.33 32.13
CA ILE A 191 25.00 14.13 32.34
C ILE A 191 26.25 14.44 33.18
N GLN A 192 26.88 15.58 32.94
CA GLN A 192 28.07 16.03 33.67
C GLN A 192 27.82 16.34 35.14
N GLU A 193 26.58 16.61 35.55
CA GLU A 193 26.22 16.81 36.96
C GLU A 193 26.01 15.52 37.74
N ILE A 194 25.80 14.39 37.05
CA ILE A 194 25.47 13.11 37.67
C ILE A 194 26.76 12.44 38.15
N PRO A 195 26.96 12.25 39.47
CA PRO A 195 28.13 11.57 40.00
C PRO A 195 28.19 10.12 39.52
N ASP A 196 29.37 9.64 39.14
CA ASP A 196 29.58 8.26 38.69
C ASP A 196 28.64 7.82 37.54
N PHE A 197 28.29 8.74 36.63
CA PHE A 197 27.34 8.50 35.53
C PHE A 197 27.62 7.17 34.78
N GLU A 198 28.88 6.87 34.51
CA GLU A 198 29.31 5.67 33.79
C GLU A 198 29.02 4.36 34.53
N LYS A 199 28.80 4.39 35.85
CA LYS A 199 28.50 3.21 36.68
C LYS A 199 27.02 2.85 36.71
N PHE A 200 26.13 3.70 36.20
CA PHE A 200 24.72 3.37 36.07
C PHE A 200 24.52 2.31 34.99
N LYS A 201 23.52 1.44 35.20
CA LYS A 201 23.22 0.32 34.32
C LYS A 201 22.78 0.80 32.93
N ASN A 202 21.67 1.57 32.90
CA ASN A 202 21.04 2.10 31.69
C ASN A 202 20.55 3.54 31.93
N LEU A 203 20.54 4.37 30.89
CA LEU A 203 19.81 5.64 30.81
C LEU A 203 18.61 5.45 29.87
N ILE A 204 17.41 5.69 30.38
CA ILE A 204 16.15 5.43 29.69
C ILE A 204 15.54 6.74 29.19
N PHE A 205 15.06 6.71 27.95
CA PHE A 205 14.24 7.77 27.35
C PHE A 205 12.93 7.18 26.83
N TRP A 206 11.83 7.91 26.99
CA TRP A 206 10.57 7.61 26.31
C TRP A 206 10.26 8.70 25.30
N TYR A 207 9.81 8.34 24.10
CA TYR A 207 9.51 9.34 23.07
C TYR A 207 8.48 8.82 22.07
N PRO A 208 7.67 9.70 21.47
CA PRO A 208 6.67 9.27 20.49
C PRO A 208 7.37 8.80 19.21
N SER A 209 6.90 7.72 18.58
CA SER A 209 7.50 7.15 17.36
C SER A 209 7.42 8.08 16.14
N ILE A 210 6.65 9.17 16.22
CA ILE A 210 6.62 10.24 15.23
C ILE A 210 7.82 11.19 15.33
N ASN A 211 8.50 11.22 16.48
CA ASN A 211 9.76 11.95 16.64
C ASN A 211 10.89 11.08 16.07
N LYS A 212 11.39 11.47 14.90
CA LYS A 212 12.48 10.79 14.19
C LYS A 212 13.87 11.26 14.60
N ASN A 213 13.98 12.28 15.44
CA ASN A 213 15.26 12.90 15.79
C ASN A 213 15.97 12.14 16.92
N MET A 214 15.31 11.21 17.64
CA MET A 214 15.93 10.51 18.78
C MET A 214 17.16 9.72 18.36
N GLU A 215 17.03 8.92 17.31
CA GLU A 215 18.13 8.08 16.83
C GLU A 215 19.32 8.94 16.37
N SER A 216 19.04 10.06 15.69
CA SER A 216 20.06 11.04 15.31
C SER A 216 20.76 11.62 16.54
N LEU A 217 20.01 12.07 17.54
CA LEU A 217 20.54 12.60 18.80
C LEU A 217 21.42 11.56 19.50
N LEU A 218 20.93 10.33 19.68
CA LEU A 218 21.68 9.27 20.35
C LEU A 218 22.98 8.91 19.63
N ASN A 219 22.96 8.90 18.29
CA ASN A 219 24.16 8.64 17.48
C ASN A 219 25.26 9.71 17.67
N GLN A 220 24.93 10.91 18.16
CA GLN A 220 25.95 11.91 18.53
C GLN A 220 26.71 11.52 19.81
N PHE A 221 26.04 10.83 20.73
CA PHE A 221 26.58 10.48 22.04
C PHE A 221 27.15 9.06 22.10
N VAL A 222 26.62 8.14 21.32
CA VAL A 222 26.95 6.73 21.44
C VAL A 222 26.87 6.03 20.08
N ALA A 223 27.78 5.08 19.84
CA ALA A 223 27.72 4.25 18.63
C ALA A 223 26.43 3.39 18.61
N PRO A 224 25.94 2.95 17.44
CA PRO A 224 24.68 2.20 17.32
C PRO A 224 24.57 0.92 18.18
N ASP A 225 25.70 0.33 18.60
CA ASP A 225 25.75 -0.85 19.49
C ASP A 225 25.69 -0.49 21.00
N GLY A 226 25.57 0.80 21.33
CA GLY A 226 25.53 1.30 22.70
C GLY A 226 24.16 1.74 23.19
N TYR A 227 23.12 1.60 22.36
CA TYR A 227 21.74 1.75 22.78
C TYR A 227 20.83 0.69 22.12
N SER A 228 19.63 0.53 22.64
CA SER A 228 18.56 -0.28 22.03
C SER A 228 17.25 0.49 22.07
N ILE A 229 16.43 0.34 21.04
CA ILE A 229 15.11 0.95 20.95
C ILE A 229 14.05 -0.14 20.83
N LYS A 230 12.98 -0.03 21.60
CA LYS A 230 11.82 -0.92 21.53
C LYS A 230 10.53 -0.13 21.64
N VAL A 231 9.43 -0.68 21.12
CA VAL A 231 8.09 -0.17 21.40
C VAL A 231 7.75 -0.52 22.85
N ASP A 232 7.27 0.44 23.63
CA ASP A 232 7.03 0.24 25.07
C ASP A 232 5.54 0.35 25.43
N PHE A 233 4.94 1.53 25.26
CA PHE A 233 3.53 1.73 25.60
C PHE A 233 2.83 2.69 24.62
N ARG A 234 1.50 2.74 24.71
CA ARG A 234 0.68 3.76 24.05
C ARG A 234 -0.21 4.41 25.08
N VAL A 235 -0.28 5.73 25.04
CA VAL A 235 -1.20 6.47 25.88
C VAL A 235 -2.60 6.35 25.31
N GLN A 236 -3.57 6.10 26.18
CA GLN A 236 -4.97 5.93 25.81
C GLN A 236 -5.86 6.78 26.71
N PHE A 237 -7.00 7.19 26.18
CA PHE A 237 -7.98 8.01 26.86
C PHE A 237 -9.36 7.38 26.75
N THR A 238 -10.20 7.62 27.75
CA THR A 238 -11.58 7.12 27.73
C THR A 238 -12.53 7.96 26.90
N LYS A 239 -12.26 9.28 26.75
CA LYS A 239 -13.20 10.21 26.09
C LYS A 239 -12.54 11.18 25.12
N LYS A 240 -11.44 11.83 25.52
CA LYS A 240 -10.80 12.87 24.71
C LYS A 240 -9.29 12.84 24.84
N LEU A 241 -8.58 12.86 23.71
CA LEU A 241 -7.14 13.11 23.67
C LEU A 241 -6.84 14.52 24.18
N LEU A 242 -5.88 14.63 25.10
CA LEU A 242 -5.35 15.92 25.53
C LEU A 242 -4.25 16.39 24.55
N GLU A 243 -4.20 17.68 24.26
CA GLU A 243 -3.26 18.29 23.30
C GLU A 243 -1.95 18.69 23.99
N SER A 244 -0.81 18.50 23.31
CA SER A 244 0.52 19.03 23.68
C SER A 244 1.43 19.07 22.45
N ARG A 245 2.64 19.63 22.58
CA ARG A 245 3.58 19.69 21.46
C ARG A 245 4.40 18.41 21.36
N ASP A 246 3.86 17.30 20.85
CA ASP A 246 4.59 16.01 20.70
C ASP A 246 5.74 16.05 19.67
N ASP A 247 5.84 17.12 18.86
CA ASP A 247 6.87 17.37 17.85
C ASP A 247 8.22 17.83 18.44
N VAL A 248 8.25 18.28 19.70
CA VAL A 248 9.46 18.77 20.41
C VAL A 248 9.95 17.83 21.53
N VAL A 249 9.59 16.54 21.48
CA VAL A 249 9.51 15.69 22.70
C VAL A 249 10.50 14.55 22.82
N TYR A 250 11.03 14.36 24.05
CA TYR A 250 11.54 13.11 24.60
C TYR A 250 11.00 12.76 26.02
N SER A 251 9.69 12.93 26.31
CA SER A 251 8.81 11.98 27.04
C SER A 251 7.38 12.52 27.35
N VAL A 252 6.55 11.64 27.92
CA VAL A 252 5.16 11.20 27.62
C VAL A 252 4.04 12.22 27.30
N ALA A 253 3.43 11.97 26.13
CA ALA A 253 2.09 12.24 25.58
C ALA A 253 1.28 13.48 25.95
N CYS A 254 0.94 14.24 24.91
CA CYS A 254 -0.40 14.78 24.63
C CYS A 254 -0.39 15.26 23.15
N LYS A 255 -1.38 14.89 22.33
CA LYS A 255 -1.43 15.08 20.86
C LYS A 255 -0.74 16.37 20.35
N SER A 256 0.24 16.23 19.45
CA SER A 256 0.80 17.31 18.61
C SER A 256 -0.29 18.27 18.13
N ARG A 257 0.05 19.55 17.94
CA ARG A 257 -0.76 20.43 17.09
C ARG A 257 -0.85 19.78 15.71
N ILE A 258 -1.89 18.98 15.49
CA ILE A 258 -2.20 18.48 14.17
C ILE A 258 -2.81 19.69 13.46
N HIS A 259 -2.02 20.33 12.60
CA HIS A 259 -2.43 21.43 11.72
C HIS A 259 -3.48 21.01 10.68
N MET A 260 -3.95 19.76 10.74
CA MET A 260 -4.98 19.22 9.86
C MET A 260 -6.36 19.70 10.28
N GLU A 261 -7.05 20.41 9.40
CA GLU A 261 -8.43 20.86 9.60
C GLU A 261 -9.37 20.15 8.62
N LEU A 262 -10.49 19.64 9.14
CA LEU A 262 -11.61 19.15 8.33
C LEU A 262 -12.52 20.33 7.97
N LEU A 263 -12.67 20.60 6.67
CA LEU A 263 -13.48 21.67 6.11
C LEU A 263 -14.61 21.09 5.26
N ILE A 264 -15.74 21.80 5.22
CA ILE A 264 -16.89 21.49 4.38
C ILE A 264 -17.19 22.73 3.55
N ASN A 265 -17.15 22.61 2.23
CA ASN A 265 -17.31 23.72 1.28
C ASN A 265 -16.47 24.95 1.67
N PRO A 266 -15.13 24.82 1.82
CA PRO A 266 -14.29 25.97 2.16
C PRO A 266 -14.44 27.09 1.11
N PRO A 267 -14.28 28.37 1.48
CA PRO A 267 -14.36 29.48 0.53
C PRO A 267 -13.42 29.31 -0.68
N ASP A 268 -12.24 28.73 -0.45
CA ASP A 268 -11.23 28.43 -1.48
C ASP A 268 -11.36 27.00 -2.05
N SER A 269 -12.60 26.51 -2.22
CA SER A 269 -12.84 25.13 -2.68
C SER A 269 -12.22 24.82 -4.05
N GLN A 270 -12.22 25.78 -5.00
CA GLN A 270 -11.71 25.54 -6.35
C GLN A 270 -10.21 25.22 -6.36
N PRO A 271 -9.30 26.04 -5.78
CA PRO A 271 -7.88 25.68 -5.68
C PRO A 271 -7.61 24.34 -5.00
N ILE A 272 -8.39 23.98 -3.97
CA ILE A 272 -8.23 22.69 -3.26
C ILE A 272 -8.73 21.53 -4.12
N PHE A 273 -9.82 21.73 -4.85
CA PHE A 273 -10.35 20.77 -5.82
C PHE A 273 -9.33 20.50 -6.94
N ASP A 274 -8.72 21.55 -7.48
CA ASP A 274 -7.69 21.45 -8.52
C ASP A 274 -6.49 20.61 -8.05
N GLN A 275 -6.04 20.83 -6.81
CA GLN A 275 -5.00 19.98 -6.19
C GLN A 275 -5.40 18.52 -6.09
N LEU A 276 -6.65 18.23 -5.69
CA LEU A 276 -7.18 16.88 -5.57
C LEU A 276 -7.18 16.18 -6.94
N ILE A 277 -7.79 16.80 -7.95
CA ILE A 277 -7.94 16.17 -9.26
C ILE A 277 -6.59 16.00 -9.97
N GLN A 278 -5.64 16.92 -9.77
CA GLN A 278 -4.30 16.81 -10.34
C GLN A 278 -3.58 15.60 -9.73
N GLN A 279 -3.54 15.50 -8.40
CA GLN A 279 -2.87 14.38 -7.74
C GLN A 279 -3.54 13.06 -8.04
N ALA A 280 -4.88 13.01 -8.06
CA ALA A 280 -5.60 11.80 -8.38
C ALA A 280 -5.43 11.40 -9.85
N ALA A 281 -5.25 12.36 -10.76
CA ALA A 281 -4.85 12.10 -12.14
C ALA A 281 -3.44 11.53 -12.23
N GLU A 282 -2.45 12.12 -11.56
CA GLU A 282 -1.06 11.65 -11.58
C GLU A 282 -0.89 10.26 -10.96
N THR A 283 -1.59 9.99 -9.86
CA THR A 283 -1.38 8.76 -9.07
C THR A 283 -2.32 7.62 -9.45
N HIS A 284 -3.53 7.92 -9.93
CA HIS A 284 -4.57 6.92 -10.22
C HIS A 284 -5.26 7.17 -11.57
N GLY A 285 -4.70 8.04 -12.41
CA GLY A 285 -5.17 8.32 -13.76
C GLY A 285 -6.58 8.91 -13.86
N TRP A 286 -7.13 9.50 -12.80
CA TRP A 286 -8.50 10.07 -12.77
C TRP A 286 -8.79 11.02 -13.95
N SER A 287 -10.03 10.98 -14.44
CA SER A 287 -10.47 11.66 -15.67
C SER A 287 -11.27 12.92 -15.36
N HIS A 288 -10.69 13.82 -14.57
CA HIS A 288 -11.31 15.07 -14.14
C HIS A 288 -10.66 16.30 -14.75
N GLN A 289 -11.33 17.45 -14.64
CA GLN A 289 -10.86 18.78 -15.03
C GLN A 289 -11.29 19.83 -13.99
N PRO A 290 -10.59 20.99 -13.88
CA PRO A 290 -10.97 22.06 -12.97
C PRO A 290 -12.43 22.51 -13.11
N TYR A 291 -12.94 22.54 -14.35
CA TYR A 291 -14.32 22.94 -14.65
C TYR A 291 -15.38 21.97 -14.11
N ASP A 292 -15.00 20.74 -13.70
CA ASP A 292 -15.92 19.78 -13.10
C ASP A 292 -16.48 20.26 -11.75
N TYR A 293 -15.75 21.12 -11.02
CA TYR A 293 -16.23 21.65 -9.75
C TYR A 293 -17.54 22.44 -9.92
N LYS A 294 -17.63 23.26 -10.97
CA LYS A 294 -18.85 24.01 -11.31
C LYS A 294 -20.00 23.05 -11.60
N TYR A 295 -19.75 22.02 -12.41
CA TYR A 295 -20.77 21.02 -12.72
C TYR A 295 -21.34 20.36 -11.46
N TYR A 296 -20.48 19.92 -10.54
CA TYR A 296 -20.98 19.27 -9.33
C TYR A 296 -21.65 20.24 -8.35
N SER A 297 -21.06 21.41 -8.14
CA SER A 297 -21.55 22.37 -7.15
C SER A 297 -22.83 23.09 -7.57
N GLU A 298 -23.02 23.33 -8.87
CA GLU A 298 -24.20 24.02 -9.39
C GLU A 298 -25.24 23.06 -9.99
N GLY A 299 -24.83 21.90 -10.53
CA GLY A 299 -25.71 20.99 -11.27
C GLY A 299 -26.65 20.16 -10.40
N PHE A 300 -26.22 19.81 -9.19
CA PHE A 300 -27.01 19.00 -8.24
C PHE A 300 -27.94 19.85 -7.36
N ASP A 301 -28.87 19.21 -6.65
CA ASP A 301 -29.79 19.85 -5.70
C ASP A 301 -29.10 20.18 -4.37
N GLY A 302 -28.04 19.44 -4.05
CA GLY A 302 -27.11 19.77 -2.96
C GLY A 302 -25.71 19.24 -3.26
N TYR A 303 -24.69 19.95 -2.77
CA TYR A 303 -23.28 19.57 -2.96
C TYR A 303 -22.43 19.91 -1.74
N TRP A 304 -21.59 18.97 -1.34
CA TRP A 304 -20.63 19.10 -0.24
C TRP A 304 -19.27 18.58 -0.66
N PHE A 305 -18.31 19.48 -0.77
CA PHE A 305 -16.89 19.18 -0.89
C PHE A 305 -16.27 19.17 0.52
N ILE A 306 -15.92 17.97 0.99
CA ILE A 306 -15.42 17.74 2.34
C ILE A 306 -13.95 17.38 2.25
N VAL A 307 -13.09 18.16 2.89
CA VAL A 307 -11.64 18.06 2.74
C VAL A 307 -10.94 18.15 4.08
N VAL A 308 -9.78 17.50 4.17
CA VAL A 308 -8.79 17.76 5.20
C VAL A 308 -7.64 18.54 4.55
N VAL A 309 -7.22 19.62 5.19
CA VAL A 309 -6.10 20.45 4.76
C VAL A 309 -5.08 20.65 5.87
N ASP A 310 -3.82 20.77 5.51
CA ASP A 310 -2.69 21.04 6.41
C ASP A 310 -2.47 22.56 6.51
N LYS A 311 -2.92 23.20 7.59
CA LYS A 311 -2.90 24.66 7.77
C LYS A 311 -1.52 25.30 7.79
N GLU A 312 -0.46 24.52 7.99
CA GLU A 312 0.91 25.05 7.95
C GLU A 312 1.49 25.09 6.56
N LYS A 313 0.89 24.37 5.62
CA LYS A 313 1.34 24.39 4.24
C LYS A 313 0.73 25.57 3.51
N ASP A 314 1.50 26.01 2.52
CA ASP A 314 1.02 26.97 1.55
C ASP A 314 -0.34 26.50 0.98
N PRO A 315 -1.35 27.39 0.89
CA PRO A 315 -2.68 27.05 0.37
C PRO A 315 -2.67 26.40 -1.01
N SER A 316 -1.63 26.63 -1.83
CA SER A 316 -1.46 25.97 -3.13
C SER A 316 -1.06 24.48 -3.04
N ASN A 317 -0.66 23.98 -1.87
CA ASN A 317 -0.26 22.58 -1.66
C ASN A 317 -0.61 22.04 -0.25
N ASN A 318 -1.71 22.52 0.32
CA ASN A 318 -2.16 22.11 1.65
C ASN A 318 -3.15 20.94 1.65
N PHE A 319 -3.62 20.48 0.49
CA PHE A 319 -4.58 19.37 0.42
C PHE A 319 -4.02 18.08 1.03
N VAL A 320 -4.82 17.35 1.83
CA VAL A 320 -4.42 16.09 2.51
C VAL A 320 -5.31 14.95 2.04
N ALA A 321 -6.61 15.12 2.19
CA ALA A 321 -7.63 14.15 1.78
C ALA A 321 -8.92 14.90 1.43
N GLY A 322 -9.77 14.33 0.59
CA GLY A 322 -11.00 14.96 0.17
C GLY A 322 -12.02 13.99 -0.39
N GLY A 323 -13.25 14.46 -0.48
CA GLY A 323 -14.31 13.83 -1.24
C GLY A 323 -15.48 14.77 -1.47
N ALA A 324 -16.26 14.47 -2.49
CA ALA A 324 -17.49 15.12 -2.88
C ALA A 324 -18.70 14.25 -2.56
N LEU A 325 -19.74 14.88 -2.02
CA LEU A 325 -21.07 14.33 -1.81
C LEU A 325 -22.05 15.22 -2.57
N ALA A 326 -22.93 14.63 -3.36
CA ALA A 326 -23.98 15.35 -4.08
C ALA A 326 -25.35 14.74 -3.75
N ARG A 327 -26.39 15.58 -3.71
CA ARG A 327 -27.79 15.20 -3.51
C ARG A 327 -28.56 15.45 -4.80
N TRP A 328 -29.37 14.47 -5.17
CA TRP A 328 -30.20 14.49 -6.36
C TRP A 328 -31.64 14.09 -6.01
N ASP A 329 -32.54 15.04 -6.17
CA ASP A 329 -33.95 14.92 -5.83
C ASP A 329 -34.77 14.52 -7.06
N ALA A 330 -35.87 13.80 -6.85
CA ALA A 330 -36.84 13.51 -7.90
C ALA A 330 -38.27 13.44 -7.32
N PRO A 331 -39.29 13.91 -8.08
CA PRO A 331 -40.66 13.93 -7.60
C PRO A 331 -41.14 12.56 -7.09
N ASN A 332 -41.82 12.54 -5.95
CA ASN A 332 -42.40 11.33 -5.34
C ASN A 332 -41.39 10.22 -5.01
N THR A 333 -40.09 10.53 -4.91
CA THR A 333 -39.06 9.58 -4.47
C THR A 333 -38.17 10.21 -3.40
N PRO A 334 -37.60 9.43 -2.47
CA PRO A 334 -36.61 9.95 -1.52
C PRO A 334 -35.37 10.52 -2.24
N PRO A 335 -34.66 11.47 -1.59
CA PRO A 335 -33.37 11.95 -2.07
C PRO A 335 -32.42 10.80 -2.37
N LEU A 336 -31.65 10.94 -3.45
CA LEU A 336 -30.51 10.08 -3.72
C LEU A 336 -29.23 10.89 -3.53
N TYR A 337 -28.40 10.43 -2.62
CA TYR A 337 -27.06 10.97 -2.47
C TYR A 337 -26.09 10.19 -3.34
N GLY A 338 -24.98 10.80 -3.75
CA GLY A 338 -23.87 10.05 -4.27
C GLY A 338 -22.51 10.62 -3.93
N ILE A 339 -21.58 9.69 -3.71
CA ILE A 339 -20.23 9.95 -3.20
C ILE A 339 -19.22 9.74 -4.32
N GLY A 340 -18.18 10.56 -4.26
CA GLY A 340 -16.89 10.21 -4.80
C GLY A 340 -15.93 11.39 -4.85
N LEU A 341 -14.99 11.46 -5.79
CA LEU A 341 -13.73 12.20 -5.66
C LEU A 341 -13.02 11.88 -4.33
N PHE A 342 -13.30 10.68 -3.80
CA PHE A 342 -12.82 10.26 -2.50
C PHE A 342 -11.37 9.82 -2.61
N TYR A 343 -10.47 10.70 -2.17
CA TYR A 343 -9.03 10.54 -2.33
C TYR A 343 -8.30 10.95 -1.06
N THR A 344 -7.24 10.21 -0.73
CA THR A 344 -6.30 10.55 0.33
C THR A 344 -4.91 10.46 -0.26
N LYS A 345 -4.14 11.55 -0.18
CA LYS A 345 -2.73 11.59 -0.58
C LYS A 345 -2.00 10.44 0.10
N GLU A 346 -1.15 9.76 -0.66
CA GLU A 346 -0.52 8.50 -0.28
C GLU A 346 0.16 8.55 1.10
N LYS A 347 0.97 9.58 1.34
CA LYS A 347 1.66 9.80 2.61
C LYS A 347 0.76 9.92 3.85
N TYR A 348 -0.53 10.21 3.66
CA TYR A 348 -1.52 10.38 4.74
C TYR A 348 -2.47 9.18 4.88
N ARG A 349 -2.29 8.13 4.06
CA ARG A 349 -3.08 6.89 4.17
C ARG A 349 -2.72 6.16 5.47
N GLY A 350 -3.70 5.45 6.04
CA GLY A 350 -3.56 4.78 7.33
C GLY A 350 -3.69 5.69 8.56
N GLN A 351 -3.74 7.03 8.39
CA GLN A 351 -3.81 8.00 9.49
C GLN A 351 -5.25 8.39 9.88
N GLY A 352 -6.26 7.77 9.28
CA GLY A 352 -7.67 7.98 9.64
C GLY A 352 -8.38 9.16 8.97
N HIS A 353 -7.69 10.05 8.26
CA HIS A 353 -8.30 11.23 7.61
C HIS A 353 -9.43 10.87 6.62
N GLY A 354 -9.22 9.88 5.76
CA GLY A 354 -10.27 9.42 4.85
C GLY A 354 -11.52 8.89 5.58
N LYS A 355 -11.34 8.18 6.70
CA LYS A 355 -12.46 7.69 7.53
C LYS A 355 -13.28 8.85 8.10
N GLN A 356 -12.63 9.92 8.55
CA GLN A 356 -13.31 11.12 9.05
C GLN A 356 -14.16 11.80 7.99
N ILE A 357 -13.62 11.97 6.77
CA ILE A 357 -14.36 12.54 5.63
C ILE A 357 -15.56 11.66 5.28
N PHE A 358 -15.36 10.35 5.15
CA PHE A 358 -16.41 9.42 4.77
C PHE A 358 -17.51 9.35 5.82
N GLN A 359 -17.15 9.32 7.11
CA GLN A 359 -18.13 9.39 8.20
C GLN A 359 -18.95 10.67 8.10
N LYS A 360 -18.31 11.81 7.86
CA LYS A 360 -19.02 13.08 7.73
C LYS A 360 -19.98 13.12 6.54
N MET A 361 -19.63 12.48 5.42
CA MET A 361 -20.54 12.28 4.29
C MET A 361 -21.76 11.46 4.70
N MET A 362 -21.53 10.32 5.37
CA MET A 362 -22.62 9.44 5.79
C MET A 362 -23.51 10.09 6.86
N ASP A 363 -22.97 10.94 7.73
CA ASP A 363 -23.76 11.73 8.67
C ASP A 363 -24.72 12.71 7.94
N ILE A 364 -24.31 13.25 6.79
CA ILE A 364 -25.15 14.12 5.94
C ILE A 364 -26.20 13.31 5.17
N VAL A 365 -25.83 12.12 4.69
CA VAL A 365 -26.75 11.18 4.02
C VAL A 365 -27.86 10.72 4.96
N GLY A 366 -27.53 10.44 6.23
CA GLY A 366 -28.47 9.92 7.21
C GLY A 366 -29.13 8.62 6.73
N ASP A 367 -30.47 8.62 6.70
CA ASP A 367 -31.29 7.48 6.28
C ASP A 367 -31.66 7.47 4.79
N ASP A 368 -31.11 8.37 3.98
CA ASP A 368 -31.40 8.35 2.55
C ASP A 368 -30.57 7.29 1.81
N ASN A 369 -30.98 6.99 0.58
CA ASN A 369 -30.21 6.08 -0.28
C ASN A 369 -28.97 6.83 -0.79
N CYS A 370 -27.83 6.16 -0.81
CA CYS A 370 -26.58 6.72 -1.31
C CYS A 370 -25.94 5.78 -2.31
N VAL A 371 -25.38 6.34 -3.39
CA VAL A 371 -24.66 5.61 -4.43
C VAL A 371 -23.19 6.03 -4.49
N LEU A 372 -22.31 5.08 -4.76
CA LEU A 372 -20.95 5.38 -5.20
C LEU A 372 -20.56 4.45 -6.34
N VAL A 373 -19.51 4.82 -7.05
CA VAL A 373 -18.91 3.92 -8.03
C VAL A 373 -17.61 3.37 -7.46
N SER A 374 -17.60 2.07 -7.21
CA SER A 374 -16.44 1.42 -6.61
C SER A 374 -15.52 0.83 -7.66
N ALA A 375 -14.21 1.00 -7.46
CA ALA A 375 -13.22 0.14 -8.09
C ALA A 375 -13.31 -1.27 -7.51
N PHE A 376 -12.98 -2.28 -8.32
CA PHE A 376 -13.05 -3.70 -7.94
C PHE A 376 -12.50 -4.01 -6.54
N ASN A 377 -11.28 -3.53 -6.21
CA ASN A 377 -10.61 -3.76 -4.92
C ASN A 377 -11.24 -3.06 -3.71
N MET A 378 -12.02 -2.00 -3.92
CA MET A 378 -12.68 -1.27 -2.83
C MET A 378 -14.14 -1.72 -2.63
N SER A 379 -14.67 -2.53 -3.56
CA SER A 379 -16.10 -2.87 -3.61
C SER A 379 -16.58 -3.57 -2.35
N GLN A 380 -15.84 -4.58 -1.92
CA GLN A 380 -16.14 -5.32 -0.70
C GLN A 380 -16.01 -4.43 0.55
N LYS A 381 -14.96 -3.60 0.61
CA LYS A 381 -14.77 -2.67 1.73
C LYS A 381 -15.91 -1.68 1.88
N TYR A 382 -16.42 -1.10 0.79
CA TYR A 382 -17.58 -0.20 0.87
C TYR A 382 -18.85 -0.92 1.32
N ALA A 383 -19.03 -2.19 0.95
CA ALA A 383 -20.17 -2.98 1.38
C ALA A 383 -20.10 -3.36 2.87
N GLU A 384 -18.93 -3.84 3.33
CA GLU A 384 -18.73 -4.32 4.69
C GLU A 384 -18.64 -3.19 5.72
N VAL A 385 -17.91 -2.12 5.39
CA VAL A 385 -17.61 -1.04 6.34
C VAL A 385 -18.68 0.06 6.29
N PHE A 386 -19.21 0.37 5.10
CA PHE A 386 -20.06 1.54 4.87
C PHE A 386 -21.46 1.20 4.37
N GLY A 387 -21.81 -0.09 4.29
CA GLY A 387 -23.17 -0.54 4.01
C GLY A 387 -23.62 -0.44 2.54
N PHE A 388 -22.72 -0.18 1.60
CA PHE A 388 -23.02 -0.13 0.16
C PHE A 388 -23.17 -1.53 -0.44
N LYS A 389 -24.21 -2.27 -0.02
CA LYS A 389 -24.39 -3.71 -0.31
C LYS A 389 -25.19 -4.00 -1.58
N GLU A 390 -26.01 -3.06 -2.02
CA GLU A 390 -26.89 -3.24 -3.19
C GLU A 390 -26.14 -2.90 -4.47
N MET A 391 -25.99 -3.86 -5.38
CA MET A 391 -25.17 -3.69 -6.59
C MET A 391 -25.83 -4.34 -7.81
N PRO A 392 -25.71 -3.77 -9.02
CA PRO A 392 -26.15 -4.43 -10.24
C PRO A 392 -25.33 -5.70 -10.49
N SER A 393 -25.89 -6.65 -11.23
CA SER A 393 -25.24 -7.93 -11.59
C SER A 393 -24.02 -7.75 -12.49
N TYR A 394 -23.91 -6.61 -13.15
CA TYR A 394 -22.87 -6.31 -14.12
C TYR A 394 -21.79 -5.37 -13.57
N TRP A 395 -20.59 -5.51 -14.13
CA TRP A 395 -19.51 -4.55 -13.98
C TRP A 395 -19.52 -3.56 -15.15
N HIS A 396 -18.87 -2.42 -14.99
CA HIS A 396 -18.53 -1.52 -16.08
C HIS A 396 -17.11 -1.84 -16.54
N TYR A 397 -16.93 -1.94 -17.86
CA TYR A 397 -15.68 -2.15 -18.54
C TYR A 397 -15.16 -0.84 -19.11
N GLY A 398 -13.85 -0.65 -19.01
CA GLY A 398 -13.13 0.46 -19.63
C GLY A 398 -12.49 0.00 -20.92
N ALA A 399 -12.65 0.76 -22.01
CA ALA A 399 -11.85 0.60 -23.22
C ALA A 399 -11.04 1.87 -23.47
N ASN A 400 -9.79 1.69 -23.86
CA ASN A 400 -8.88 2.77 -24.20
C ASN A 400 -8.43 2.60 -25.65
N VAL A 401 -8.71 3.61 -26.46
CA VAL A 401 -8.40 3.62 -27.89
C VAL A 401 -7.45 4.77 -28.19
N LYS A 402 -6.38 4.50 -28.94
CA LYS A 402 -5.47 5.56 -29.39
C LYS A 402 -6.14 6.37 -30.51
N PRO A 403 -6.34 7.69 -30.35
CA PRO A 403 -7.02 8.52 -31.36
C PRO A 403 -6.41 8.44 -32.77
N GLY A 404 -5.09 8.29 -32.86
CA GLY A 404 -4.39 8.12 -34.15
C GLY A 404 -4.73 6.83 -34.91
N MET A 405 -5.28 5.81 -34.25
CA MET A 405 -5.67 4.53 -34.87
C MET A 405 -7.12 4.53 -35.40
N LEU A 406 -7.95 5.49 -34.97
CA LEU A 406 -9.35 5.57 -35.36
C LEU A 406 -9.50 5.98 -36.83
N LYS A 407 -10.34 5.21 -37.55
CA LYS A 407 -10.79 5.44 -38.92
C LYS A 407 -12.30 5.60 -38.89
N ILE A 408 -12.80 6.68 -39.49
CA ILE A 408 -14.25 6.89 -39.58
C ILE A 408 -14.81 5.89 -40.62
N PRO A 409 -15.74 5.00 -40.22
CA PRO A 409 -16.32 4.01 -41.12
C PRO A 409 -17.30 4.65 -42.13
N GLU A 410 -17.81 3.87 -43.08
CA GLU A 410 -19.00 4.24 -43.85
C GLU A 410 -20.23 4.28 -42.93
N LEU A 411 -21.10 5.28 -43.13
CA LEU A 411 -22.19 5.61 -42.21
C LEU A 411 -23.53 5.69 -42.96
N SER A 412 -24.59 5.09 -42.39
CA SER A 412 -25.95 5.16 -42.95
C SER A 412 -26.45 6.60 -43.13
N GLY A 413 -27.10 6.87 -44.27
CA GLY A 413 -27.75 8.16 -44.56
C GLY A 413 -29.13 8.35 -43.88
N GLU A 414 -29.60 7.36 -43.13
CA GLU A 414 -30.92 7.37 -42.48
C GLU A 414 -30.98 8.29 -41.25
N TYR A 415 -29.82 8.64 -40.69
CA TYR A 415 -29.72 9.46 -39.48
C TYR A 415 -28.88 10.71 -39.72
N THR A 416 -29.34 11.83 -39.17
CA THR A 416 -28.61 13.11 -39.15
C THR A 416 -28.28 13.51 -37.71
N THR A 417 -27.24 14.33 -37.54
CA THR A 417 -26.89 14.88 -36.22
C THR A 417 -26.93 16.40 -36.23
N LYS A 418 -27.27 16.98 -35.08
CA LYS A 418 -27.19 18.42 -34.81
C LYS A 418 -26.32 18.68 -33.60
N ASN A 419 -25.68 19.85 -33.54
CA ASN A 419 -25.08 20.31 -32.29
C ASN A 419 -26.20 20.46 -31.25
N TRP A 420 -25.94 20.11 -29.99
CA TRP A 420 -26.96 20.16 -28.95
C TRP A 420 -27.58 21.55 -28.77
N LYS A 421 -26.82 22.62 -29.09
CA LYS A 421 -27.29 24.02 -29.05
C LYS A 421 -28.36 24.34 -30.10
N ASP A 422 -28.44 23.54 -31.17
CA ASP A 422 -29.41 23.69 -32.26
C ASP A 422 -30.63 22.76 -32.10
N VAL A 423 -30.81 22.18 -30.90
CA VAL A 423 -31.87 21.23 -30.57
C VAL A 423 -32.81 21.83 -29.54
N ASP A 424 -34.11 21.59 -29.70
CA ASP A 424 -35.11 21.94 -28.67
C ASP A 424 -34.82 21.15 -27.39
N GLU A 425 -34.46 21.86 -26.32
CA GLU A 425 -34.13 21.28 -25.02
C GLU A 425 -35.27 20.43 -24.44
N ASN A 426 -36.53 20.75 -24.72
CA ASN A 426 -37.66 19.97 -24.21
C ASN A 426 -37.81 18.63 -24.94
N LEU A 427 -37.44 18.58 -26.22
CA LEU A 427 -37.38 17.31 -26.95
C LEU A 427 -36.23 16.44 -26.45
N LEU A 428 -35.06 17.05 -26.19
CA LEU A 428 -33.91 16.34 -25.65
C LEU A 428 -34.17 15.83 -24.22
N ASP A 429 -34.77 16.65 -23.36
CA ASP A 429 -35.21 16.26 -22.01
C ASP A 429 -36.25 15.13 -22.05
N SER A 430 -37.21 15.21 -22.98
CA SER A 430 -38.21 14.15 -23.16
C SER A 430 -37.57 12.82 -23.58
N TYR A 431 -36.57 12.86 -24.47
CA TYR A 431 -35.79 11.68 -24.84
C TYR A 431 -34.98 11.17 -23.65
N ASP A 432 -34.31 12.05 -22.91
CA ASP A 432 -33.49 11.66 -21.76
C ASP A 432 -34.28 10.97 -20.65
N LYS A 433 -35.50 11.42 -20.39
CA LYS A 433 -36.44 10.81 -19.44
C LYS A 433 -36.82 9.37 -19.80
N THR A 434 -36.65 8.96 -21.06
CA THR A 434 -36.81 7.56 -21.47
C THR A 434 -35.61 6.69 -21.09
N ILE A 435 -34.46 7.29 -20.80
CA ILE A 435 -33.22 6.63 -20.42
C ILE A 435 -33.07 6.61 -18.90
N CYS A 436 -33.26 7.78 -18.27
CA CYS A 436 -33.16 7.94 -16.83
C CYS A 436 -34.48 8.51 -16.28
N PRO A 437 -35.19 7.78 -15.41
CA PRO A 437 -36.48 8.23 -14.89
C PRO A 437 -36.37 9.43 -13.93
N ARG A 438 -35.16 9.74 -13.43
CA ARG A 438 -34.90 10.93 -12.62
C ARG A 438 -34.53 12.11 -13.53
N ASP A 439 -35.01 13.31 -13.18
CA ASP A 439 -34.77 14.51 -13.97
C ASP A 439 -33.27 14.87 -14.00
N ARG A 440 -32.69 14.85 -15.20
CA ARG A 440 -31.29 15.22 -15.46
C ARG A 440 -31.15 16.49 -16.28
N LYS A 441 -32.23 17.22 -16.58
CA LYS A 441 -32.17 18.37 -17.51
C LYS A 441 -31.10 19.38 -17.10
N LYS A 442 -31.12 19.79 -15.82
CA LYS A 442 -30.15 20.72 -15.25
C LYS A 442 -28.71 20.20 -15.37
N LEU A 443 -28.48 18.95 -14.95
CA LEU A 443 -27.18 18.29 -15.03
C LEU A 443 -26.66 18.22 -16.47
N MET A 444 -27.50 17.80 -17.43
CA MET A 444 -27.11 17.69 -18.82
C MET A 444 -26.70 19.04 -19.42
N ILE A 445 -27.50 20.08 -19.21
CA ILE A 445 -27.21 21.43 -19.71
C ILE A 445 -25.89 21.93 -19.10
N THR A 446 -25.73 21.85 -17.77
CA THR A 446 -24.49 22.27 -17.10
C THR A 446 -23.27 21.46 -17.57
N TRP A 447 -23.45 20.20 -17.99
CA TRP A 447 -22.37 19.37 -18.55
C TRP A 447 -22.03 19.78 -19.99
N PHE A 448 -23.03 20.00 -20.84
CA PHE A 448 -22.83 20.32 -22.26
C PHE A 448 -22.33 21.75 -22.51
N GLU A 449 -22.53 22.65 -21.55
CA GLU A 449 -22.06 24.05 -21.59
C GLU A 449 -20.58 24.21 -21.23
N GLN A 450 -19.94 23.18 -20.65
CA GLN A 450 -18.53 23.26 -20.24
C GLN A 450 -17.60 23.45 -21.45
N ASP A 451 -16.46 24.09 -21.20
CA ASP A 451 -15.44 24.24 -22.24
C ASP A 451 -14.81 22.90 -22.61
N GLN A 452 -14.41 22.75 -23.87
CA GLN A 452 -13.85 21.51 -24.41
C GLN A 452 -14.76 20.27 -24.24
N VAL A 453 -16.09 20.49 -24.21
CA VAL A 453 -17.12 19.44 -24.27
C VAL A 453 -17.88 19.55 -25.60
N TYR A 454 -17.89 18.45 -26.35
CA TYR A 454 -18.46 18.37 -27.69
C TYR A 454 -19.64 17.42 -27.66
N THR A 455 -20.86 17.92 -27.93
CA THR A 455 -22.09 17.11 -27.86
C THR A 455 -22.92 17.22 -29.12
N ARG A 456 -23.30 16.05 -29.67
CA ARG A 456 -24.19 15.90 -30.82
C ARG A 456 -25.44 15.11 -30.44
N VAL A 457 -26.57 15.44 -31.06
CA VAL A 457 -27.85 14.76 -30.92
C VAL A 457 -28.26 14.20 -32.29
N ALA A 458 -28.68 12.94 -32.34
CA ALA A 458 -29.07 12.25 -33.56
C ALA A 458 -30.59 12.24 -33.76
N PHE A 459 -31.02 12.39 -35.01
CA PHE A 459 -32.40 12.35 -35.45
C PHE A 459 -32.60 11.27 -36.51
N ASP A 460 -33.72 10.56 -36.42
CA ASP A 460 -34.22 9.69 -37.49
C ASP A 460 -34.83 10.57 -38.60
N ASN A 461 -34.32 10.45 -39.82
CA ASN A 461 -34.75 11.29 -40.94
C ASN A 461 -36.21 11.05 -41.33
N THR A 462 -36.78 9.88 -41.02
CA THR A 462 -38.13 9.48 -41.41
C THR A 462 -39.20 10.17 -40.56
N ASN A 463 -38.98 10.25 -39.24
CA ASN A 463 -39.98 10.75 -38.28
C ASN A 463 -39.50 11.97 -37.47
N GLN A 464 -38.27 12.42 -37.69
CA GLN A 464 -37.63 13.57 -37.03
C GLN A 464 -37.57 13.44 -35.49
N LYS A 465 -37.59 12.22 -34.95
CA LYS A 465 -37.42 11.96 -33.52
C LYS A 465 -35.95 11.86 -33.14
N ILE A 466 -35.64 12.27 -31.91
CA ILE A 466 -34.32 12.05 -31.32
C ILE A 466 -34.14 10.54 -31.08
N VAL A 467 -33.00 10.00 -31.51
CA VAL A 467 -32.64 8.58 -31.40
C VAL A 467 -31.29 8.34 -30.71
N GLY A 468 -30.69 9.40 -30.15
CA GLY A 468 -29.46 9.30 -29.38
C GLY A 468 -28.75 10.64 -29.22
N TYR A 469 -27.75 10.67 -28.35
CA TYR A 469 -26.80 11.76 -28.22
C TYR A 469 -25.45 11.24 -27.74
N CYS A 470 -24.36 11.91 -28.12
CA CYS A 470 -23.00 11.56 -27.75
C CYS A 470 -22.22 12.80 -27.34
N THR A 471 -21.47 12.66 -26.25
CA THR A 471 -20.57 13.68 -25.73
C THR A 471 -19.14 13.15 -25.65
N ILE A 472 -18.18 13.93 -26.14
CA ILE A 472 -16.76 13.71 -25.91
C ILE A 472 -16.19 14.96 -25.24
N ARG A 473 -15.36 14.76 -24.20
CA ARG A 473 -14.72 15.85 -23.47
C ARG A 473 -13.22 15.66 -23.33
N VAL A 474 -12.50 16.76 -23.21
CA VAL A 474 -11.08 16.75 -22.83
C VAL A 474 -10.92 16.57 -21.32
N ILE A 475 -10.03 15.67 -20.91
CA ILE A 475 -9.73 15.34 -19.50
C ILE A 475 -8.22 15.40 -19.22
N ASN A 476 -7.83 15.40 -17.94
CA ASN A 476 -6.43 15.48 -17.52
C ASN A 476 -5.50 14.49 -18.25
N LEU A 477 -4.23 14.91 -18.38
CA LEU A 477 -3.15 14.19 -19.07
C LEU A 477 -3.32 14.08 -20.59
N ASN A 478 -3.91 15.09 -21.24
CA ASN A 478 -4.12 15.14 -22.69
C ASN A 478 -4.94 13.94 -23.22
N ARG A 479 -6.03 13.58 -22.52
CA ARG A 479 -6.90 12.44 -22.86
C ARG A 479 -8.32 12.92 -23.18
N LEU A 480 -9.10 12.04 -23.80
CA LEU A 480 -10.51 12.25 -24.12
C LEU A 480 -11.38 11.21 -23.40
N SER A 481 -12.58 11.60 -23.00
CA SER A 481 -13.58 10.71 -22.40
C SER A 481 -14.90 10.79 -23.18
N VAL A 482 -15.45 9.64 -23.56
CA VAL A 482 -16.73 9.52 -24.26
C VAL A 482 -17.84 9.26 -23.26
N ALA A 483 -18.53 10.31 -22.85
CA ALA A 483 -19.57 10.23 -21.81
C ALA A 483 -20.30 11.60 -21.65
N PRO A 484 -21.65 11.65 -21.59
CA PRO A 484 -22.60 10.55 -21.80
C PRO A 484 -22.73 10.16 -23.28
N PHE A 485 -23.08 8.91 -23.57
CA PHE A 485 -23.36 8.49 -24.94
C PHE A 485 -24.43 7.40 -24.97
N TYR A 486 -25.57 7.75 -25.58
CA TYR A 486 -26.76 6.92 -25.74
C TYR A 486 -27.17 6.86 -27.20
N ALA A 487 -27.51 5.67 -27.69
CA ALA A 487 -28.02 5.47 -29.03
C ALA A 487 -28.98 4.28 -29.09
N GLU A 488 -30.09 4.41 -29.82
CA GLU A 488 -31.07 3.32 -29.96
C GLU A 488 -30.50 2.11 -30.74
N ASN A 489 -29.46 2.29 -31.56
CA ASN A 489 -28.78 1.20 -32.27
C ASN A 489 -27.33 1.56 -32.66
N GLU A 490 -26.59 0.58 -33.18
CA GLU A 490 -25.17 0.73 -33.57
C GLU A 490 -24.94 1.71 -34.74
N GLU A 491 -25.89 1.85 -35.67
CA GLU A 491 -25.77 2.82 -36.77
C GLU A 491 -25.88 4.26 -36.28
N VAL A 492 -26.83 4.53 -35.38
CA VAL A 492 -26.95 5.82 -34.69
C VAL A 492 -25.69 6.09 -33.88
N ALA A 493 -25.17 5.09 -33.17
CA ALA A 493 -23.96 5.22 -32.38
C ALA A 493 -22.74 5.55 -33.25
N ALA A 494 -22.55 4.85 -34.36
CA ALA A 494 -21.45 5.11 -35.29
C ALA A 494 -21.54 6.51 -35.91
N ARG A 495 -22.75 6.95 -36.31
CA ARG A 495 -22.99 8.29 -36.83
C ARG A 495 -22.64 9.37 -35.79
N LEU A 496 -23.16 9.24 -34.57
CA LEU A 496 -22.89 10.17 -33.47
C LEU A 496 -21.39 10.27 -33.16
N LEU A 497 -20.72 9.13 -32.93
CA LEU A 497 -19.31 9.10 -32.59
C LEU A 497 -18.45 9.75 -33.69
N ALA A 498 -18.75 9.44 -34.96
CA ALA A 498 -18.03 10.02 -36.08
C ALA A 498 -18.21 11.55 -36.18
N ASP A 499 -19.43 12.05 -35.99
CA ASP A 499 -19.72 13.48 -36.11
C ASP A 499 -19.14 14.29 -34.95
N VAL A 500 -19.14 13.75 -33.72
CA VAL A 500 -18.46 14.40 -32.58
C VAL A 500 -16.95 14.42 -32.76
N ILE A 501 -16.33 13.30 -33.20
CA ILE A 501 -14.88 13.24 -33.45
C ILE A 501 -14.43 14.32 -34.43
N ARG A 502 -15.23 14.60 -35.47
CA ARG A 502 -14.93 15.64 -36.47
C ARG A 502 -14.93 17.07 -35.91
N GLU A 503 -15.60 17.32 -34.79
CA GLU A 503 -15.62 18.64 -34.15
C GLU A 503 -14.41 18.91 -33.26
N ILE A 504 -13.70 17.85 -32.85
CA ILE A 504 -12.60 17.96 -31.90
C ILE A 504 -11.32 18.41 -32.64
N PRO A 505 -10.77 19.60 -32.33
CA PRO A 505 -9.52 20.07 -32.91
C PRO A 505 -8.38 19.11 -32.58
N ASP A 506 -7.52 18.85 -33.57
CA ASP A 506 -6.33 18.01 -33.42
C ASP A 506 -6.59 16.66 -32.74
N PHE A 507 -7.76 16.05 -32.98
CA PHE A 507 -8.22 14.81 -32.35
C PHE A 507 -7.15 13.70 -32.27
N LYS A 508 -6.34 13.55 -33.32
CA LYS A 508 -5.29 12.51 -33.39
C LYS A 508 -4.10 12.74 -32.45
N SER A 509 -3.95 13.95 -31.90
CA SER A 509 -2.85 14.35 -31.00
C SER A 509 -3.10 13.98 -29.53
N TYR A 510 -4.34 13.65 -29.16
CA TYR A 510 -4.67 13.20 -27.81
C TYR A 510 -4.10 11.80 -27.55
N GLU A 511 -3.72 11.55 -26.30
CA GLU A 511 -3.04 10.32 -25.87
C GLU A 511 -3.98 9.10 -25.90
N SER A 512 -5.24 9.31 -25.49
CA SER A 512 -6.25 8.25 -25.43
C SER A 512 -7.67 8.76 -25.57
N LEU A 513 -8.55 7.94 -26.15
CA LEU A 513 -10.01 8.05 -26.10
C LEU A 513 -10.58 6.95 -25.20
N LEU A 514 -11.18 7.36 -24.09
CA LEU A 514 -11.68 6.45 -23.06
C LEU A 514 -13.19 6.23 -23.18
N PHE A 515 -13.58 4.97 -23.11
CA PHE A 515 -14.97 4.50 -23.03
C PHE A 515 -15.19 3.78 -21.70
N LEU A 516 -16.34 4.01 -21.06
CA LEU A 516 -16.76 3.28 -19.86
C LEU A 516 -18.21 2.83 -20.02
N TYR A 517 -18.43 1.52 -20.16
CA TYR A 517 -19.73 0.96 -20.52
C TYR A 517 -20.07 -0.25 -19.66
N PRO A 518 -21.35 -0.55 -19.38
CA PRO A 518 -21.74 -1.74 -18.65
C PRO A 518 -21.41 -3.00 -19.46
N SER A 519 -20.94 -4.05 -18.79
CA SER A 519 -20.54 -5.33 -19.41
C SER A 519 -21.68 -6.09 -20.08
N ILE A 520 -22.92 -5.74 -19.74
CA ILE A 520 -24.13 -6.24 -20.42
C ILE A 520 -24.36 -5.57 -21.78
N ASN A 521 -23.64 -4.50 -22.12
CA ASN A 521 -23.70 -3.88 -23.43
C ASN A 521 -22.76 -4.61 -24.42
N GLU A 522 -23.27 -5.69 -25.00
CA GLU A 522 -22.55 -6.53 -25.97
C GLU A 522 -22.23 -5.80 -27.29
N LYS A 523 -22.94 -4.70 -27.59
CA LYS A 523 -22.79 -3.94 -28.85
C LYS A 523 -21.58 -3.01 -28.86
N MET A 524 -21.03 -2.66 -27.69
CA MET A 524 -19.96 -1.67 -27.60
C MET A 524 -18.66 -2.15 -28.25
N GLU A 525 -18.35 -3.44 -28.11
CA GLU A 525 -17.16 -4.02 -28.72
C GLU A 525 -17.26 -4.02 -30.25
N SER A 526 -18.43 -4.37 -30.81
CA SER A 526 -18.72 -4.24 -32.24
C SER A 526 -18.53 -2.79 -32.72
N LEU A 527 -19.06 -1.82 -31.98
CA LEU A 527 -18.93 -0.41 -32.30
C LEU A 527 -17.48 0.07 -32.31
N ILE A 528 -16.68 -0.27 -31.29
CA ILE A 528 -15.25 0.13 -31.24
C ILE A 528 -14.50 -0.51 -32.41
N ASN A 529 -14.71 -1.81 -32.64
CA ASN A 529 -14.07 -2.56 -33.74
C ASN A 529 -14.33 -1.93 -35.11
N ARG A 530 -15.52 -1.38 -35.33
CA ARG A 530 -15.86 -0.66 -36.56
C ARG A 530 -14.96 0.54 -36.85
N PHE A 531 -14.36 1.16 -35.82
CA PHE A 531 -13.49 2.33 -35.98
C PHE A 531 -11.98 2.02 -35.96
N VAL A 532 -11.52 0.95 -35.31
CA VAL A 532 -10.06 0.66 -35.18
C VAL A 532 -9.59 -0.65 -35.82
N GLY A 533 -10.50 -1.58 -36.15
CA GLY A 533 -10.14 -2.95 -36.53
C GLY A 533 -9.67 -3.81 -35.35
N PRO A 534 -9.48 -5.13 -35.53
CA PRO A 534 -9.22 -6.08 -34.45
C PRO A 534 -7.88 -5.88 -33.72
N ASP A 535 -6.89 -5.26 -34.35
CA ASP A 535 -5.54 -5.07 -33.80
C ASP A 535 -5.34 -3.70 -33.10
N GLY A 536 -6.34 -2.82 -33.14
CA GLY A 536 -6.17 -1.38 -32.87
C GLY A 536 -6.64 -0.88 -31.48
N TYR A 537 -7.04 -1.78 -30.59
CA TYR A 537 -7.43 -1.44 -29.22
C TYR A 537 -6.94 -2.49 -28.24
N SER A 538 -6.37 -2.06 -27.13
CA SER A 538 -6.19 -2.93 -25.97
C SER A 538 -7.48 -2.89 -25.17
N ILE A 539 -8.25 -3.98 -25.16
CA ILE A 539 -9.19 -4.22 -24.05
C ILE A 539 -8.31 -4.48 -22.83
N GLY A 540 -7.93 -3.40 -22.15
CA GLY A 540 -7.54 -3.53 -20.77
C GLY A 540 -8.80 -3.89 -19.99
N TYR A 541 -8.94 -5.13 -19.53
CA TYR A 541 -9.81 -5.44 -18.38
C TYR A 541 -9.30 -4.74 -17.08
N SER A 542 -8.60 -3.61 -17.20
CA SER A 542 -7.78 -2.96 -16.17
C SER A 542 -8.59 -2.06 -15.23
N THR A 543 -9.89 -1.83 -15.47
CA THR A 543 -10.76 -1.25 -14.45
C THR A 543 -12.17 -1.85 -14.50
N LYS A 544 -12.43 -2.86 -13.66
CA LYS A 544 -13.81 -3.26 -13.33
C LYS A 544 -14.34 -2.27 -12.29
N LYS A 545 -15.40 -1.56 -12.64
CA LYS A 545 -16.12 -0.64 -11.74
C LYS A 545 -17.56 -1.05 -11.57
N ARG A 546 -18.15 -0.78 -10.42
CA ARG A 546 -19.56 -1.10 -10.20
C ARG A 546 -20.21 -0.06 -9.31
N ASN A 547 -21.43 0.31 -9.66
CA ASN A 547 -22.27 1.15 -8.81
C ASN A 547 -22.65 0.34 -7.58
N GLN A 548 -22.55 0.93 -6.40
CA GLN A 548 -23.02 0.33 -5.17
C GLN A 548 -23.92 1.31 -4.47
N PHE A 549 -24.97 0.79 -3.87
CA PHE A 549 -26.00 1.54 -3.20
C PHE A 549 -26.12 1.06 -1.76
N THR A 550 -26.47 1.98 -0.86
CA THR A 550 -26.72 1.63 0.54
C THR A 550 -28.06 0.92 0.74
N LYS A 551 -29.09 1.22 -0.08
CA LYS A 551 -30.47 0.73 0.15
C LYS A 551 -31.17 0.18 -1.09
N LYS A 552 -31.11 0.86 -2.23
CA LYS A 552 -31.90 0.47 -3.42
C LYS A 552 -31.17 0.77 -4.72
N LEU A 553 -31.18 -0.17 -5.67
CA LEU A 553 -30.74 0.06 -7.05
C LEU A 553 -31.67 1.02 -7.78
N LEU A 554 -31.11 1.81 -8.69
CA LEU A 554 -31.90 2.52 -9.69
C LEU A 554 -32.14 1.62 -10.90
N GLU A 555 -33.36 1.64 -11.42
CA GLU A 555 -33.71 0.99 -12.69
C GLU A 555 -33.13 1.81 -13.85
N SER A 556 -32.48 1.13 -14.81
CA SER A 556 -32.01 1.69 -16.08
C SER A 556 -32.55 0.87 -17.26
N ARG A 557 -32.64 1.50 -18.43
CA ARG A 557 -32.92 0.80 -19.70
C ARG A 557 -31.67 0.06 -20.15
N ASP A 558 -31.67 -1.27 -20.11
CA ASP A 558 -30.53 -2.10 -20.51
C ASP A 558 -30.56 -2.49 -22.01
N ASP A 559 -31.60 -2.07 -22.75
CA ASP A 559 -31.89 -2.44 -24.15
C ASP A 559 -31.22 -1.54 -25.22
N VAL A 560 -30.62 -0.41 -24.82
CA VAL A 560 -30.00 0.57 -25.74
C VAL A 560 -28.47 0.53 -25.69
N VAL A 561 -27.79 1.11 -26.70
CA VAL A 561 -26.33 1.23 -26.67
C VAL A 561 -25.97 2.32 -25.65
N ILE A 562 -25.36 1.92 -24.54
CA ILE A 562 -25.06 2.81 -23.41
C ILE A 562 -23.56 2.88 -23.15
N ILE A 563 -23.04 4.10 -23.13
CA ILE A 563 -21.78 4.44 -22.47
C ILE A 563 -22.13 5.38 -21.32
N PHE A 564 -21.77 4.93 -20.12
CA PHE A 564 -22.23 5.53 -18.88
C PHE A 564 -21.39 6.77 -18.56
N VAL A 565 -22.06 7.92 -18.40
CA VAL A 565 -21.69 8.84 -17.31
C VAL A 565 -22.50 8.33 -16.14
N SER A 566 -21.84 7.73 -15.16
CA SER A 566 -22.46 7.70 -13.84
C SER A 566 -22.78 9.17 -13.54
N VAL A 567 -24.03 9.47 -13.20
CA VAL A 567 -24.42 10.81 -12.73
C VAL A 567 -23.45 11.25 -11.61
N PHE A 568 -22.85 10.29 -10.91
CA PHE A 568 -21.67 10.46 -10.07
C PHE A 568 -20.43 9.93 -10.80
N LEU A 569 -19.90 10.69 -11.78
CA LEU A 569 -18.61 10.38 -12.40
C LEU A 569 -17.54 10.70 -11.38
N LEU A 570 -17.35 9.80 -10.44
CA LEU A 570 -16.39 9.97 -9.39
C LEU A 570 -15.62 8.66 -9.33
N THR A 571 -14.86 8.40 -10.40
CA THR A 571 -14.14 7.14 -10.53
C THR A 571 -12.67 7.32 -10.86
N PRO A 572 -11.81 6.53 -10.21
CA PRO A 572 -10.43 6.35 -10.63
C PRO A 572 -10.33 5.80 -12.03
N VAL A 573 -9.50 6.38 -12.89
CA VAL A 573 -9.17 5.80 -14.19
C VAL A 573 -7.70 5.39 -14.20
N LEU A 574 -7.38 4.36 -13.44
CA LEU A 574 -6.33 3.37 -13.71
C LEU A 574 -6.31 2.40 -12.53
N GLY A 575 -6.57 1.12 -12.80
CA GLY A 575 -6.33 0.01 -11.91
C GLY A 575 -5.33 -0.92 -12.56
N ILE A 576 -4.12 -0.43 -12.81
CA ILE A 576 -2.98 -1.34 -12.92
C ILE A 576 -2.90 -2.01 -11.54
N PHE A 577 -3.35 -3.26 -11.45
CA PHE A 577 -2.92 -4.11 -10.35
C PHE A 577 -1.49 -4.52 -10.67
N GLY A 578 -0.57 -3.70 -10.20
CA GLY A 578 0.80 -4.07 -9.90
C GLY A 578 1.03 -3.62 -8.46
N PRO A 579 1.58 -4.45 -7.57
CA PRO A 579 2.18 -3.97 -6.35
C PRO A 579 3.37 -3.11 -6.75
N ASP A 580 3.19 -1.79 -6.75
CA ASP A 580 4.32 -0.86 -6.82
C ASP A 580 4.79 -0.42 -5.42
N ASP A 581 4.07 -0.79 -4.35
CA ASP A 581 4.38 -0.32 -2.98
C ASP A 581 4.69 -1.41 -1.95
N ALA A 582 4.59 -2.70 -2.28
CA ALA A 582 5.05 -3.76 -1.39
C ALA A 582 6.56 -3.96 -1.54
N GLN A 583 7.36 -3.21 -0.79
CA GLN A 583 8.80 -3.47 -0.67
C GLN A 583 9.02 -4.89 -0.18
N CYS A 584 9.58 -5.75 -1.01
CA CYS A 584 9.66 -7.19 -0.77
C CYS A 584 11.05 -7.70 -0.42
N ASP A 585 12.08 -6.88 -0.59
CA ASP A 585 13.45 -7.26 -0.32
C ASP A 585 14.20 -6.30 0.60
N PHE A 586 15.34 -6.76 1.10
CA PHE A 586 16.24 -5.97 1.95
C PHE A 586 16.95 -4.84 1.17
N VAL A 587 16.65 -4.66 -0.13
CA VAL A 587 17.25 -3.65 -1.04
C VAL A 587 16.19 -2.65 -1.56
N GLY A 588 14.91 -2.80 -1.19
CA GLY A 588 13.80 -1.88 -1.51
C GLY A 588 13.00 -2.13 -2.80
N ASN A 589 13.09 -3.29 -3.46
CA ASN A 589 12.32 -3.56 -4.69
C ASN A 589 10.84 -3.91 -4.42
N PRO A 590 9.91 -3.44 -5.26
CA PRO A 590 8.52 -3.86 -5.22
C PRO A 590 8.33 -5.26 -5.82
N CYS A 591 7.70 -6.20 -5.09
CA CYS A 591 7.13 -7.41 -5.71
C CYS A 591 6.10 -6.96 -6.74
N ALA A 592 6.04 -7.54 -7.94
CA ALA A 592 4.88 -7.32 -8.80
C ALA A 592 4.31 -8.58 -9.41
N GLY A 593 3.07 -8.52 -9.86
CA GLY A 593 2.40 -9.61 -10.54
C GLY A 593 1.07 -9.15 -11.11
N TYR A 594 0.49 -9.96 -11.99
CA TYR A 594 -0.82 -9.72 -12.57
C TYR A 594 -1.61 -11.02 -12.64
N ILE A 595 -2.93 -10.91 -12.55
CA ILE A 595 -3.84 -12.05 -12.64
C ILE A 595 -4.73 -11.84 -13.87
N VAL A 596 -4.70 -12.80 -14.79
CA VAL A 596 -5.52 -12.79 -16.01
C VAL A 596 -6.60 -13.84 -15.87
N VAL A 597 -7.85 -13.48 -16.16
CA VAL A 597 -8.93 -14.47 -16.27
C VAL A 597 -9.36 -14.55 -17.73
N SER A 598 -9.34 -15.75 -18.28
CA SER A 598 -9.80 -16.06 -19.63
C SER A 598 -11.02 -16.96 -19.54
N ASP A 599 -12.19 -16.41 -19.85
CA ASP A 599 -13.43 -17.20 -19.92
C ASP A 599 -13.42 -18.15 -21.12
N VAL A 600 -12.76 -17.78 -22.22
CA VAL A 600 -12.60 -18.61 -23.42
C VAL A 600 -11.78 -19.88 -23.12
N LEU A 601 -10.70 -19.73 -22.36
CA LEU A 601 -9.84 -20.86 -21.98
C LEU A 601 -10.28 -21.54 -20.68
N GLN A 602 -11.31 -21.02 -20.00
CA GLN A 602 -11.71 -21.42 -18.65
C GLN A 602 -10.52 -21.49 -17.68
N GLN A 603 -9.74 -20.42 -17.65
CA GLN A 603 -8.43 -20.37 -16.99
C GLN A 603 -8.24 -19.05 -16.22
N ILE A 604 -7.64 -19.16 -15.03
CA ILE A 604 -7.01 -18.05 -14.31
C ILE A 604 -5.50 -18.21 -14.43
N THR A 605 -4.78 -17.15 -14.82
CA THR A 605 -3.32 -17.15 -14.87
C THR A 605 -2.78 -16.15 -13.87
N VAL A 606 -2.01 -16.62 -12.89
CA VAL A 606 -1.31 -15.82 -11.89
C VAL A 606 0.15 -15.69 -12.33
N VAL A 607 0.59 -14.47 -12.58
CA VAL A 607 1.96 -14.18 -13.04
C VAL A 607 2.68 -13.35 -12.01
N PHE A 608 3.87 -13.78 -11.60
CA PHE A 608 4.76 -13.02 -10.73
C PHE A 608 5.97 -12.48 -11.51
N ARG A 609 6.32 -11.21 -11.24
CA ARG A 609 7.44 -10.50 -11.84
C ARG A 609 8.74 -10.84 -11.10
N GLY A 610 9.84 -10.94 -11.85
CA GLY A 610 11.20 -10.98 -11.30
C GLY A 610 11.71 -9.63 -10.76
N THR A 611 12.98 -9.59 -10.36
CA THR A 611 13.60 -8.42 -9.71
C THR A 611 14.03 -7.33 -10.69
N LYS A 612 14.04 -6.05 -10.25
CA LYS A 612 14.49 -4.88 -11.03
C LYS A 612 15.99 -4.52 -10.87
N THR A 613 16.66 -5.05 -9.85
CA THR A 613 18.08 -4.79 -9.53
C THR A 613 19.03 -5.58 -10.46
N SER A 614 20.31 -5.16 -10.50
CA SER A 614 21.35 -5.89 -11.21
C SER A 614 21.44 -7.34 -10.72
N SER A 615 21.55 -8.27 -11.67
CA SER A 615 21.67 -9.70 -11.37
C SER A 615 22.84 -9.99 -10.43
N GLN A 616 23.96 -9.27 -10.56
CA GLN A 616 25.13 -9.45 -9.70
C GLN A 616 24.84 -9.23 -8.21
N LEU A 617 24.21 -8.11 -7.82
CA LEU A 617 23.89 -7.81 -6.42
C LEU A 617 22.89 -8.82 -5.83
N LEU A 618 22.01 -9.37 -6.67
CA LEU A 618 21.06 -10.41 -6.26
C LEU A 618 21.73 -11.76 -6.05
N LEU A 619 22.69 -12.12 -6.91
CA LEU A 619 23.47 -13.36 -6.78
C LEU A 619 24.28 -13.35 -5.49
N GLU A 620 24.96 -12.24 -5.17
CA GLU A 620 25.70 -12.06 -3.91
C GLU A 620 24.79 -12.29 -2.70
N GLY A 621 23.58 -11.71 -2.70
CA GLY A 621 22.58 -11.92 -1.65
C GLY A 621 22.11 -13.38 -1.57
N TRP A 622 21.77 -14.01 -2.70
CA TRP A 622 21.16 -15.34 -2.74
C TRP A 622 22.10 -16.48 -2.34
N THR A 623 23.41 -16.34 -2.56
CA THR A 623 24.39 -17.34 -2.08
C THR A 623 24.37 -17.51 -0.56
N THR A 624 23.94 -16.49 0.18
CA THR A 624 23.90 -16.49 1.65
C THR A 624 22.58 -17.01 2.23
N LEU A 625 21.54 -17.14 1.42
CA LEU A 625 20.20 -17.50 1.88
C LEU A 625 20.04 -19.03 1.96
N LYS A 626 19.64 -19.54 3.12
CA LYS A 626 19.26 -20.95 3.29
C LYS A 626 17.77 -21.09 3.62
N PRO A 627 17.11 -22.17 3.16
CA PRO A 627 15.78 -22.50 3.65
C PRO A 627 15.79 -22.60 5.18
N SER A 628 14.90 -21.86 5.82
CA SER A 628 14.93 -21.68 7.28
C SER A 628 13.56 -21.37 7.90
N ALA A 629 12.54 -21.10 7.10
CA ALA A 629 11.20 -20.79 7.59
C ALA A 629 10.21 -21.89 7.22
N ASP A 630 9.48 -22.44 8.20
CA ASP A 630 8.45 -23.46 7.96
C ASP A 630 7.30 -22.92 7.09
N PHE A 631 7.02 -23.54 5.96
CA PHE A 631 5.94 -23.14 5.06
C PHE A 631 4.70 -24.00 5.28
N TYR A 632 3.92 -23.65 6.31
CA TYR A 632 2.64 -24.28 6.61
C TYR A 632 2.75 -25.80 6.82
N GLY A 633 3.83 -26.26 7.48
CA GLY A 633 4.09 -27.68 7.70
C GLY A 633 4.52 -28.47 6.46
N MET A 634 4.71 -27.82 5.30
CA MET A 634 5.18 -28.48 4.08
C MET A 634 6.70 -28.67 4.04
N GLY A 635 7.46 -27.98 4.91
CA GLY A 635 8.91 -27.99 4.92
C GLY A 635 9.50 -26.59 5.04
N LEU A 636 10.83 -26.48 5.04
CA LEU A 636 11.50 -25.19 5.18
C LEU A 636 11.66 -24.52 3.82
N VAL A 637 11.29 -23.24 3.75
CA VAL A 637 11.51 -22.38 2.59
C VAL A 637 12.44 -21.23 2.93
N ASN A 638 12.98 -20.59 1.90
CA ASN A 638 13.76 -19.38 2.07
C ASN A 638 12.89 -18.26 2.67
N THR A 639 13.34 -17.65 3.77
CA THR A 639 12.65 -16.55 4.47
C THR A 639 12.36 -15.38 3.54
N TYR A 640 13.27 -15.12 2.60
CA TYR A 640 13.17 -14.07 1.60
C TYR A 640 11.97 -14.29 0.67
N PHE A 641 11.89 -15.46 0.03
CA PHE A 641 10.80 -15.79 -0.88
C PHE A 641 9.46 -15.86 -0.14
N ARG A 642 9.45 -16.43 1.08
CA ARG A 642 8.25 -16.45 1.92
C ARG A 642 7.72 -15.05 2.20
N SER A 643 8.58 -14.12 2.62
CA SER A 643 8.17 -12.73 2.88
C SER A 643 7.53 -12.07 1.65
N GLY A 644 8.12 -12.26 0.47
CA GLY A 644 7.54 -11.77 -0.79
C GLY A 644 6.20 -12.44 -1.13
N HIS A 645 6.08 -13.73 -0.88
CA HIS A 645 4.84 -14.48 -1.07
C HIS A 645 3.73 -13.97 -0.14
N GLU A 646 3.98 -13.83 1.17
CA GLU A 646 2.96 -13.36 2.13
C GLU A 646 2.40 -11.98 1.76
N LYS A 647 3.25 -11.08 1.24
CA LYS A 647 2.84 -9.74 0.78
C LYS A 647 1.94 -9.75 -0.45
N THR A 648 2.06 -10.78 -1.29
CA THR A 648 1.28 -10.90 -2.53
C THR A 648 0.09 -11.85 -2.40
N TRP A 649 0.03 -12.65 -1.32
CA TRP A 649 -0.91 -13.73 -1.16
C TRP A 649 -2.38 -13.30 -1.19
N GLN A 650 -2.73 -12.19 -0.52
CA GLN A 650 -4.12 -11.73 -0.46
C GLN A 650 -4.73 -11.53 -1.85
N TYR A 651 -3.96 -10.99 -2.80
CA TYR A 651 -4.43 -10.78 -4.17
C TYR A 651 -4.74 -12.09 -4.91
N VAL A 652 -3.92 -13.11 -4.69
CA VAL A 652 -4.14 -14.45 -5.25
C VAL A 652 -5.37 -15.08 -4.62
N GLN A 653 -5.48 -15.01 -3.28
CA GLN A 653 -6.62 -15.53 -2.56
C GLN A 653 -7.93 -14.87 -3.01
N ASP A 654 -7.97 -13.55 -3.13
CA ASP A 654 -9.15 -12.79 -3.55
C ASP A 654 -9.60 -13.19 -4.95
N ALA A 655 -8.66 -13.29 -5.90
CA ALA A 655 -8.97 -13.67 -7.29
C ALA A 655 -9.52 -15.09 -7.39
N LEU A 656 -8.97 -16.02 -6.61
CA LEU A 656 -9.40 -17.42 -6.63
C LEU A 656 -10.70 -17.65 -5.83
N SER A 657 -11.03 -16.78 -4.89
CA SER A 657 -12.24 -16.89 -4.06
C SER A 657 -13.52 -16.52 -4.81
N ILE A 658 -13.44 -16.00 -6.04
CA ILE A 658 -14.60 -15.62 -6.85
C ILE A 658 -15.37 -16.89 -7.27
N PRO A 659 -16.65 -17.05 -6.85
CA PRO A 659 -17.40 -18.29 -7.08
C PRO A 659 -17.57 -18.67 -8.56
N GLN A 660 -17.66 -17.67 -9.44
CA GLN A 660 -17.88 -17.87 -10.87
C GLN A 660 -16.72 -18.59 -11.58
N TYR A 661 -15.50 -18.50 -11.03
CA TYR A 661 -14.31 -19.10 -11.61
C TYR A 661 -13.84 -20.36 -10.86
N ARG A 662 -14.69 -20.92 -10.00
CA ARG A 662 -14.34 -22.08 -9.17
C ARG A 662 -13.91 -23.31 -9.99
N ASN A 663 -14.48 -23.44 -11.19
CA ASN A 663 -14.22 -24.56 -12.10
C ASN A 663 -13.08 -24.28 -13.09
N TYR A 664 -12.45 -23.10 -13.04
CA TYR A 664 -11.37 -22.76 -13.96
C TYR A 664 -10.06 -23.37 -13.48
N ASP A 665 -9.22 -23.78 -14.44
CA ASP A 665 -7.84 -24.15 -14.17
C ASP A 665 -7.05 -22.91 -13.74
N VAL A 666 -6.10 -23.08 -12.83
CA VAL A 666 -5.21 -22.02 -12.37
C VAL A 666 -3.80 -22.31 -12.85
N TYR A 667 -3.31 -21.44 -13.71
CA TYR A 667 -1.92 -21.45 -14.15
C TYR A 667 -1.14 -20.47 -13.29
N VAL A 668 0.00 -20.89 -12.77
CA VAL A 668 0.90 -20.04 -11.99
C VAL A 668 2.25 -20.02 -12.68
N THR A 669 2.80 -18.83 -12.91
CA THR A 669 4.07 -18.68 -13.63
C THR A 669 4.86 -17.48 -13.15
N GLY A 670 6.15 -17.48 -13.46
CA GLY A 670 7.06 -16.38 -13.20
C GLY A 670 8.48 -16.70 -13.66
N HIS A 671 9.28 -15.64 -13.82
CA HIS A 671 10.70 -15.72 -14.16
C HIS A 671 11.54 -15.28 -12.96
N SER A 672 12.68 -15.93 -12.72
CA SER A 672 13.62 -15.57 -11.65
C SER A 672 12.95 -15.58 -10.26
N LEU A 673 13.02 -14.48 -9.50
CA LEU A 673 12.26 -14.29 -8.25
C LEU A 673 10.75 -14.57 -8.42
N GLY A 674 10.17 -14.22 -9.57
CA GLY A 674 8.77 -14.52 -9.86
C GLY A 674 8.50 -16.02 -9.93
N GLY A 675 9.48 -16.82 -10.39
CA GLY A 675 9.41 -18.28 -10.36
C GLY A 675 9.33 -18.79 -8.91
N ALA A 676 10.16 -18.25 -8.02
CA ALA A 676 10.14 -18.64 -6.60
C ALA A 676 8.79 -18.31 -5.92
N LEU A 677 8.21 -17.14 -6.24
CA LEU A 677 6.90 -16.77 -5.72
C LEU A 677 5.78 -17.65 -6.28
N ALA A 678 5.87 -18.05 -7.55
CA ALA A 678 4.97 -19.03 -8.16
C ALA A 678 5.06 -20.40 -7.46
N GLY A 679 6.28 -20.88 -7.19
CA GLY A 679 6.56 -22.12 -6.46
C GLY A 679 6.04 -22.11 -5.01
N LEU A 680 5.89 -20.95 -4.37
CA LEU A 680 5.24 -20.84 -3.07
C LEU A 680 3.71 -20.70 -3.18
N ALA A 681 3.23 -19.96 -4.18
CA ALA A 681 1.80 -19.71 -4.36
C ALA A 681 1.02 -20.96 -4.73
N ALA A 682 1.51 -21.76 -5.68
CA ALA A 682 0.83 -22.94 -6.18
C ALA A 682 0.46 -23.98 -5.09
N PRO A 683 1.39 -24.46 -4.24
CA PRO A 683 1.05 -25.44 -3.21
C PRO A 683 0.16 -24.82 -2.13
N ARG A 684 0.29 -23.51 -1.84
CA ARG A 684 -0.57 -22.84 -0.88
C ARG A 684 -2.03 -22.72 -1.36
N ILE A 685 -2.25 -22.53 -2.67
CA ILE A 685 -3.61 -22.54 -3.25
C ILE A 685 -4.33 -23.86 -2.94
N VAL A 686 -3.60 -24.97 -3.04
CA VAL A 686 -4.13 -26.30 -2.73
C VAL A 686 -4.30 -26.49 -1.22
N HIS A 687 -3.26 -26.15 -0.44
CA HIS A 687 -3.27 -26.25 1.01
C HIS A 687 -4.45 -25.50 1.65
N ASP A 688 -4.71 -24.26 1.21
CA ASP A 688 -5.79 -23.41 1.74
C ASP A 688 -7.17 -23.80 1.16
N GLY A 689 -7.24 -24.85 0.34
CA GLY A 689 -8.49 -25.38 -0.22
C GLY A 689 -9.16 -24.48 -1.26
N LEU A 690 -8.43 -23.51 -1.81
CA LEU A 690 -8.95 -22.59 -2.82
C LEU A 690 -9.21 -23.31 -4.14
N ARG A 691 -8.37 -24.28 -4.50
CA ARG A 691 -8.54 -25.15 -5.68
C ARG A 691 -8.00 -26.54 -5.39
N GLN A 692 -8.43 -27.51 -6.20
CA GLN A 692 -7.93 -28.89 -6.12
C GLN A 692 -6.61 -29.02 -6.90
N SER A 693 -5.75 -29.96 -6.49
CA SER A 693 -4.44 -30.20 -7.11
C SER A 693 -4.47 -30.33 -8.64
N HIS A 694 -5.48 -31.02 -9.19
CA HIS A 694 -5.59 -31.24 -10.64
C HIS A 694 -5.94 -29.97 -11.44
N GLN A 695 -6.42 -28.92 -10.77
CA GLN A 695 -6.73 -27.63 -11.39
C GLN A 695 -5.49 -26.73 -11.46
N ILE A 696 -4.39 -27.07 -10.78
CA ILE A 696 -3.20 -26.23 -10.70
C ILE A 696 -2.17 -26.68 -11.72
N LYS A 697 -1.67 -25.73 -12.52
CA LYS A 697 -0.63 -25.94 -13.53
C LYS A 697 0.47 -24.90 -13.34
N VAL A 698 1.71 -25.33 -13.23
CA VAL A 698 2.84 -24.44 -12.96
C VAL A 698 3.91 -24.56 -14.03
N ILE A 699 4.35 -23.42 -14.54
CA ILE A 699 5.50 -23.34 -15.46
C ILE A 699 6.34 -22.14 -15.03
N THR A 700 7.59 -22.36 -14.65
CA THR A 700 8.50 -21.29 -14.23
C THR A 700 9.74 -21.25 -15.11
N PHE A 701 10.42 -20.10 -15.13
CA PHE A 701 11.60 -19.86 -15.98
C PHE A 701 12.76 -19.37 -15.13
N GLY A 702 13.90 -20.07 -15.17
CA GLY A 702 15.07 -19.70 -14.38
C GLY A 702 14.76 -19.57 -12.89
N GLU A 703 14.00 -20.53 -12.34
CA GLU A 703 13.58 -20.49 -10.94
C GLU A 703 14.73 -20.93 -10.00
N PRO A 704 15.03 -20.18 -8.91
CA PRO A 704 15.98 -20.60 -7.89
C PRO A 704 15.42 -21.71 -6.98
N ARG A 705 16.27 -22.39 -6.20
CA ARG A 705 15.82 -23.34 -5.18
C ARG A 705 15.00 -22.65 -4.10
N VAL A 706 13.72 -22.99 -3.99
CA VAL A 706 12.78 -22.28 -3.09
C VAL A 706 12.84 -22.76 -1.65
N GLY A 707 12.97 -24.07 -1.45
CA GLY A 707 12.92 -24.71 -0.13
C GLY A 707 13.88 -25.87 0.02
N ASN A 708 13.72 -26.63 1.09
CA ASN A 708 14.49 -27.82 1.37
C ASN A 708 13.84 -29.08 0.75
N LEU A 709 14.49 -30.23 0.93
CA LEU A 709 14.00 -31.52 0.40
C LEU A 709 12.57 -31.85 0.87
N ASP A 710 12.22 -31.55 2.12
CA ASP A 710 10.87 -31.79 2.64
C ASP A 710 9.82 -30.97 1.88
N PHE A 711 10.11 -29.67 1.67
CA PHE A 711 9.26 -28.79 0.88
C PHE A 711 9.11 -29.29 -0.56
N SER A 712 10.20 -29.79 -1.15
CA SER A 712 10.16 -30.36 -2.50
C SER A 712 9.20 -31.55 -2.60
N HIS A 713 9.29 -32.50 -1.68
CA HIS A 713 8.38 -33.64 -1.65
C HIS A 713 6.92 -33.25 -1.42
N ALA A 714 6.66 -32.28 -0.52
CA ALA A 714 5.31 -31.79 -0.27
C ALA A 714 4.73 -31.06 -1.49
N TYR A 715 5.54 -30.22 -2.15
CA TYR A 715 5.16 -29.52 -3.37
C TYR A 715 4.73 -30.50 -4.46
N ASP A 716 5.56 -31.50 -4.75
CA ASP A 716 5.33 -32.47 -5.82
C ASP A 716 4.07 -33.31 -5.63
N GLN A 717 3.65 -33.51 -4.37
CA GLN A 717 2.38 -34.16 -4.04
C GLN A 717 1.17 -33.24 -4.29
N LEU A 718 1.30 -31.95 -3.97
CA LEU A 718 0.20 -30.98 -4.09
C LEU A 718 0.01 -30.47 -5.52
N VAL A 719 1.11 -30.35 -6.30
CA VAL A 719 1.13 -29.68 -7.60
C VAL A 719 1.84 -30.56 -8.65
N PRO A 720 1.23 -31.69 -9.07
CA PRO A 720 1.89 -32.66 -9.94
C PRO A 720 2.11 -32.16 -11.38
N TYR A 721 1.34 -31.18 -11.84
CA TYR A 721 1.55 -30.54 -13.16
C TYR A 721 2.43 -29.31 -12.98
N SER A 722 3.74 -29.52 -12.83
CA SER A 722 4.70 -28.44 -12.61
C SER A 722 5.99 -28.67 -13.39
N PHE A 723 6.45 -27.63 -14.10
CA PHE A 723 7.66 -27.67 -14.91
C PHE A 723 8.54 -26.45 -14.65
N ARG A 724 9.85 -26.68 -14.47
CA ARG A 724 10.86 -25.63 -14.42
C ARG A 724 11.64 -25.61 -15.72
N VAL A 725 11.70 -24.47 -16.39
CA VAL A 725 12.44 -24.32 -17.64
C VAL A 725 13.77 -23.63 -17.36
N THR A 726 14.88 -24.28 -17.75
CA THR A 726 16.26 -23.80 -17.52
C THR A 726 16.98 -23.62 -18.85
N HIS A 727 17.69 -22.49 -19.02
CA HIS A 727 18.46 -22.18 -20.21
C HIS A 727 19.96 -22.34 -19.98
N ALA A 728 20.63 -23.17 -20.78
CA ALA A 728 22.07 -23.35 -20.86
C ALA A 728 22.76 -23.40 -19.48
N ILE A 729 23.62 -22.42 -19.15
CA ILE A 729 24.32 -22.32 -17.85
C ILE A 729 23.76 -21.19 -16.99
N ASP A 730 22.45 -20.95 -17.07
CA ASP A 730 21.72 -20.03 -16.17
C ASP A 730 22.09 -20.32 -14.72
N ILE A 731 22.69 -19.32 -14.08
CA ILE A 731 23.22 -19.41 -12.72
C ILE A 731 22.13 -19.51 -11.65
N VAL A 732 20.94 -18.94 -11.90
CA VAL A 732 19.92 -18.75 -10.87
C VAL A 732 19.34 -20.06 -10.35
N PRO A 733 18.98 -21.04 -11.20
CA PRO A 733 18.55 -22.36 -10.72
C PRO A 733 19.56 -23.07 -9.84
N HIS A 734 20.84 -22.69 -9.85
CA HIS A 734 21.84 -23.32 -8.99
C HIS A 734 21.98 -22.63 -7.63
N LEU A 735 21.13 -21.64 -7.34
CA LEU A 735 21.10 -20.89 -6.08
C LEU A 735 19.74 -21.00 -5.37
N PRO A 736 19.74 -20.93 -4.02
CA PRO A 736 20.87 -21.22 -3.14
C PRO A 736 21.45 -22.62 -3.38
N ALA A 737 22.69 -22.83 -2.99
CA ALA A 737 23.37 -24.10 -3.24
C ALA A 737 22.71 -25.25 -2.46
N CYS A 738 22.56 -26.40 -3.13
CA CYS A 738 22.24 -27.65 -2.47
C CYS A 738 23.44 -28.19 -1.68
N VAL A 739 23.19 -29.05 -0.71
CA VAL A 739 24.25 -29.85 -0.09
C VAL A 739 24.73 -30.88 -1.11
N LYS A 740 26.04 -31.04 -1.27
CA LYS A 740 26.63 -31.97 -2.25
C LYS A 740 26.83 -33.36 -1.65
N ASP A 741 26.60 -34.40 -2.44
CA ASP A 741 26.87 -35.77 -2.05
C ASP A 741 28.39 -36.02 -2.02
N LEU A 742 28.96 -36.03 -0.81
CA LEU A 742 30.40 -36.25 -0.60
C LEU A 742 30.82 -37.71 -0.84
N SER A 743 29.88 -38.64 -1.00
CA SER A 743 30.18 -40.02 -1.38
C SER A 743 30.43 -40.17 -2.89
N TYR A 744 29.99 -39.20 -3.69
CA TYR A 744 30.23 -39.18 -5.12
C TYR A 744 31.69 -38.83 -5.42
N THR A 745 32.36 -39.67 -6.21
CA THR A 745 33.72 -39.40 -6.70
C THR A 745 33.65 -38.93 -8.16
N PRO A 746 33.93 -37.65 -8.45
CA PRO A 746 33.92 -37.15 -9.81
C PRO A 746 34.90 -37.93 -10.71
N PRO A 747 34.50 -38.32 -11.94
CA PRO A 747 35.38 -38.99 -12.88
C PRO A 747 36.65 -38.17 -13.14
N ALA A 748 37.79 -38.85 -13.31
CA ALA A 748 39.06 -38.19 -13.66
C ALA A 748 38.92 -37.38 -14.96
N GLY A 749 39.27 -36.09 -14.90
CA GLY A 749 39.13 -35.15 -16.02
C GLY A 749 37.76 -34.45 -16.15
N SER A 750 36.84 -34.65 -15.20
CA SER A 750 35.64 -33.82 -15.06
C SER A 750 35.96 -32.43 -14.48
N ASP A 751 35.00 -31.52 -14.53
CA ASP A 751 35.10 -30.17 -13.95
C ASP A 751 34.98 -30.14 -12.40
N GLY A 752 34.81 -31.31 -11.78
CA GLY A 752 34.65 -31.48 -10.34
C GLY A 752 33.25 -31.18 -9.83
N SER A 753 32.24 -31.04 -10.70
CA SER A 753 30.84 -30.95 -10.28
C SER A 753 30.40 -32.21 -9.53
N MET A 754 29.53 -32.04 -8.53
CA MET A 754 28.99 -33.11 -7.70
C MET A 754 27.45 -33.02 -7.67
N PRO A 755 26.74 -34.16 -7.61
CA PRO A 755 25.29 -34.17 -7.45
C PRO A 755 24.88 -33.61 -6.09
N CYS A 756 23.64 -33.13 -6.00
CA CYS A 756 23.04 -32.80 -4.72
C CYS A 756 22.85 -34.07 -3.89
N ASP A 757 22.96 -33.95 -2.57
CA ASP A 757 22.68 -35.04 -1.63
C ASP A 757 21.16 -35.29 -1.58
N PRO A 758 20.68 -36.48 -2.01
CA PRO A 758 19.26 -36.79 -2.05
C PRO A 758 18.62 -36.99 -0.67
N MET A 759 19.42 -36.98 0.41
CA MET A 759 18.94 -37.20 1.79
C MET A 759 19.06 -35.95 2.66
N SER A 760 19.72 -34.89 2.19
CA SER A 760 19.97 -33.71 2.99
C SER A 760 18.76 -32.76 3.00
N THR A 761 18.25 -32.47 4.20
CA THR A 761 17.24 -31.44 4.44
C THR A 761 17.83 -30.05 4.78
N ASN A 762 19.16 -29.93 4.85
CA ASN A 762 19.89 -28.75 5.34
C ASN A 762 20.39 -27.80 4.24
N GLY A 763 19.77 -27.79 3.07
CA GLY A 763 20.12 -26.90 1.96
C GLY A 763 18.95 -26.68 1.01
N GLY A 764 19.16 -25.87 -0.02
CA GLY A 764 18.19 -25.72 -1.10
C GLY A 764 18.02 -27.04 -1.85
N TYR A 765 16.79 -27.37 -2.21
CA TYR A 765 16.45 -28.52 -3.05
C TYR A 765 15.30 -28.12 -3.98
N HIS A 766 15.43 -28.42 -5.26
CA HIS A 766 14.41 -28.14 -6.25
C HIS A 766 13.19 -29.04 -6.11
N HIS A 767 12.04 -28.52 -6.53
CA HIS A 767 10.80 -29.25 -6.75
C HIS A 767 10.47 -29.20 -8.24
N ALA A 768 9.48 -29.96 -8.68
CA ALA A 768 9.01 -29.98 -10.07
C ALA A 768 10.04 -30.44 -11.13
N LEU A 769 9.50 -30.94 -12.23
CA LEU A 769 10.29 -31.52 -13.32
C LEU A 769 11.03 -30.44 -14.11
N GLU A 770 12.34 -30.60 -14.27
CA GLU A 770 13.14 -29.70 -15.11
C GLU A 770 13.01 -30.04 -16.60
N VAL A 771 12.87 -28.99 -17.41
CA VAL A 771 13.02 -28.97 -18.86
C VAL A 771 14.23 -28.09 -19.19
N TRP A 772 15.36 -28.71 -19.52
CA TRP A 772 16.61 -28.02 -19.75
C TRP A 772 16.94 -27.87 -21.24
N TYR A 773 17.28 -26.65 -21.64
CA TYR A 773 17.76 -26.33 -22.99
C TYR A 773 19.29 -26.14 -22.93
N PRO A 774 20.11 -27.15 -23.31
CA PRO A 774 21.57 -27.07 -23.16
C PRO A 774 22.27 -26.14 -24.17
N GLY A 775 21.55 -25.63 -25.16
CA GLY A 775 22.02 -24.69 -26.17
C GLY A 775 21.14 -23.44 -26.20
N ASN A 776 20.80 -22.95 -27.38
CA ASN A 776 19.84 -21.87 -27.52
C ASN A 776 18.38 -22.37 -27.40
N MET A 777 17.42 -21.45 -27.30
CA MET A 777 15.99 -21.75 -27.18
C MET A 777 15.17 -21.31 -28.41
N THR A 778 15.80 -21.22 -29.58
CA THR A 778 15.08 -20.88 -30.82
C THR A 778 14.07 -21.97 -31.21
N VAL A 779 13.12 -21.64 -32.09
CA VAL A 779 12.14 -22.63 -32.58
C VAL A 779 12.87 -23.83 -33.19
N GLY A 780 12.56 -25.04 -32.69
CA GLY A 780 13.18 -26.29 -33.11
C GLY A 780 14.44 -26.71 -32.34
N SER A 781 14.89 -25.91 -31.37
CA SER A 781 16.06 -26.24 -30.56
C SER A 781 15.82 -27.47 -29.68
N PRO A 782 16.83 -28.36 -29.51
CA PRO A 782 16.70 -29.54 -28.68
C PRO A 782 16.64 -29.17 -27.19
N TYR A 783 15.81 -29.89 -26.45
CA TYR A 783 15.70 -29.80 -24.99
C TYR A 783 15.75 -31.19 -24.37
N MET A 784 15.97 -31.24 -23.06
CA MET A 784 15.96 -32.46 -22.27
C MET A 784 14.91 -32.37 -21.18
N ILE A 785 14.16 -33.46 -21.01
CA ILE A 785 13.24 -33.64 -19.88
C ILE A 785 14.02 -34.41 -18.81
N CYS A 786 14.20 -33.79 -17.65
CA CYS A 786 15.19 -34.20 -16.66
C CYS A 786 14.59 -35.15 -15.62
N THR A 787 14.45 -36.42 -16.00
CA THR A 787 13.83 -37.48 -15.17
C THR A 787 14.85 -38.35 -14.44
N GLY A 788 16.13 -37.98 -14.46
CA GLY A 788 17.22 -38.71 -13.83
C GLY A 788 17.30 -38.50 -12.32
N LEU A 789 18.46 -38.85 -11.75
CA LEU A 789 18.69 -38.82 -10.30
C LEU A 789 19.79 -37.81 -9.93
N PRO A 790 19.72 -37.22 -8.72
CA PRO A 790 18.59 -37.23 -7.79
C PRO A 790 17.32 -36.62 -8.38
N ARG A 791 16.13 -37.09 -7.96
CA ARG A 791 14.86 -36.55 -8.46
C ARG A 791 14.81 -35.04 -8.15
N ASP A 792 14.31 -34.27 -9.11
CA ASP A 792 14.21 -32.80 -9.12
C ASP A 792 15.57 -32.04 -9.15
N GLU A 793 16.69 -32.77 -9.01
CA GLU A 793 18.07 -32.26 -9.08
C GLU A 793 18.92 -33.08 -10.08
N ASP A 794 18.31 -33.60 -11.15
CA ASP A 794 18.92 -34.54 -12.11
C ASP A 794 20.33 -34.11 -12.54
N PHE A 795 21.32 -34.88 -12.10
CA PHE A 795 22.73 -34.56 -12.33
C PHE A 795 23.15 -34.74 -13.80
N SER A 796 22.28 -35.27 -14.66
CA SER A 796 22.51 -35.35 -16.10
C SER A 796 21.99 -34.14 -16.89
N CYS A 797 21.33 -33.20 -16.21
CA CYS A 797 20.79 -31.96 -16.80
C CYS A 797 21.60 -30.72 -16.42
N SER A 798 20.95 -29.60 -16.07
CA SER A 798 21.62 -28.31 -15.82
C SER A 798 22.62 -28.39 -14.65
N ASN A 799 22.45 -29.36 -13.74
CA ASN A 799 23.38 -29.63 -12.64
C ASN A 799 24.67 -30.36 -13.08
N ALA A 800 24.73 -30.90 -14.30
CA ALA A 800 25.90 -31.62 -14.81
C ALA A 800 27.15 -30.73 -14.94
N PRO A 801 27.10 -29.57 -15.65
CA PRO A 801 28.23 -28.66 -15.70
C PRO A 801 28.45 -27.97 -14.35
N LYS A 802 29.71 -27.76 -13.99
CA LYS A 802 30.08 -26.86 -12.90
C LYS A 802 29.78 -25.43 -13.33
N VAL A 803 28.77 -24.84 -12.69
CA VAL A 803 28.44 -23.42 -12.86
C VAL A 803 29.35 -22.59 -11.97
N ASP A 804 30.07 -21.66 -12.57
CA ASP A 804 30.89 -20.68 -11.86
C ASP A 804 29.99 -19.58 -11.30
N LEU A 805 29.90 -19.50 -9.98
CA LEU A 805 29.04 -18.51 -9.32
C LEU A 805 29.60 -17.08 -9.41
N ASP A 806 30.90 -16.95 -9.76
CA ASP A 806 31.58 -15.67 -9.96
C ASP A 806 31.47 -15.19 -11.43
N ASP A 807 30.93 -16.01 -12.35
CA ASP A 807 30.71 -15.63 -13.75
C ASP A 807 29.47 -14.72 -13.89
N THR A 808 29.76 -13.42 -13.94
CA THR A 808 28.75 -12.36 -14.15
C THR A 808 28.40 -12.12 -15.62
N THR A 809 28.90 -12.94 -16.55
CA THR A 809 28.78 -12.70 -18.00
C THR A 809 27.82 -13.67 -18.68
N LEU A 810 28.21 -14.92 -18.90
CA LEU A 810 27.45 -15.87 -19.71
C LEU A 810 26.24 -16.44 -18.96
N GLY A 811 26.42 -16.90 -17.71
CA GLY A 811 25.31 -17.43 -16.92
C GLY A 811 24.22 -16.39 -16.61
N VAL A 812 24.61 -15.13 -16.39
CA VAL A 812 23.66 -14.01 -16.24
C VAL A 812 22.94 -13.68 -17.55
N TRP A 813 23.65 -13.80 -18.68
CA TRP A 813 23.03 -13.63 -19.99
C TRP A 813 22.02 -14.74 -20.26
N ASP A 814 22.36 -16.01 -20.03
CA ASP A 814 21.45 -17.14 -20.18
C ASP A 814 20.19 -16.97 -19.32
N HIS A 815 20.34 -16.46 -18.09
CA HIS A 815 19.23 -16.14 -17.20
C HIS A 815 18.25 -15.08 -17.75
N ARG A 816 18.73 -14.16 -18.59
CA ARG A 816 17.92 -13.07 -19.15
C ARG A 816 17.31 -13.39 -20.51
N ASN A 817 17.68 -14.53 -21.10
CA ASN A 817 17.32 -14.87 -22.47
C ASN A 817 16.55 -16.17 -22.51
N TYR A 818 15.29 -16.12 -22.91
CA TYR A 818 14.42 -17.29 -23.02
C TYR A 818 13.69 -17.23 -24.36
N PHE A 819 13.62 -18.37 -25.06
CA PHE A 819 12.94 -18.51 -26.36
C PHE A 819 13.36 -17.49 -27.44
N GLY A 820 14.64 -17.09 -27.46
CA GLY A 820 15.19 -16.19 -28.47
C GLY A 820 14.94 -14.70 -28.21
N VAL A 821 14.42 -14.33 -27.05
CA VAL A 821 14.23 -12.94 -26.64
C VAL A 821 14.93 -12.63 -25.32
N GLU A 822 15.42 -11.40 -25.19
CA GLU A 822 15.86 -10.86 -23.90
C GLU A 822 14.63 -10.43 -23.10
N VAL A 823 14.28 -11.18 -22.06
CA VAL A 823 12.99 -11.09 -21.33
C VAL A 823 12.68 -9.67 -20.85
N PRO A 824 13.61 -8.91 -20.22
CA PRO A 824 13.33 -7.54 -19.81
C PRO A 824 13.03 -6.57 -20.96
N ASP A 825 13.77 -6.66 -22.05
CA ASP A 825 13.66 -5.72 -23.16
C ASP A 825 12.48 -6.06 -24.07
N PHE A 826 12.19 -7.35 -24.26
CA PHE A 826 10.97 -7.82 -24.92
C PHE A 826 9.70 -7.32 -24.20
N GLY A 827 9.68 -7.39 -22.87
CA GLY A 827 8.59 -6.81 -22.07
C GLY A 827 8.45 -5.30 -22.25
N LYS A 828 9.56 -4.54 -22.18
CA LYS A 828 9.57 -3.07 -22.39
C LYS A 828 9.14 -2.66 -23.80
N GLY A 829 9.43 -3.49 -24.80
CA GLY A 829 9.00 -3.28 -26.18
C GLY A 829 7.53 -3.62 -26.45
N GLY A 830 6.75 -3.94 -25.42
CA GLY A 830 5.33 -4.28 -25.58
C GLY A 830 5.10 -5.71 -26.07
N CYS A 831 6.06 -6.62 -25.82
CA CYS A 831 6.00 -8.00 -26.27
C CYS A 831 5.96 -8.14 -27.81
N ASP A 832 6.60 -7.22 -28.53
CA ASP A 832 6.62 -7.21 -29.99
C ASP A 832 7.37 -8.44 -30.55
N PRO A 833 6.68 -9.37 -31.25
CA PRO A 833 7.26 -10.61 -31.75
C PRO A 833 8.32 -10.37 -32.85
N THR A 834 8.43 -9.15 -33.38
CA THR A 834 9.45 -8.77 -34.37
C THR A 834 10.77 -8.34 -33.75
N MET A 835 10.83 -8.16 -32.42
CA MET A 835 12.08 -7.86 -31.71
C MET A 835 13.07 -9.02 -31.87
N THR A 836 14.18 -8.75 -32.55
CA THR A 836 15.20 -9.75 -32.84
C THR A 836 16.28 -9.84 -31.75
N PHE A 837 16.71 -11.07 -31.51
CA PHE A 837 17.84 -11.48 -30.67
C PHE A 837 19.14 -10.68 -30.91
N LYS A 838 19.68 -10.07 -29.85
CA LYS A 838 21.09 -9.67 -29.79
C LYS A 838 21.85 -10.87 -29.25
N GLY A 839 22.69 -11.49 -30.08
CA GLY A 839 23.47 -12.66 -29.69
C GLY A 839 24.31 -12.45 -28.43
N PRO A 840 24.75 -13.54 -27.78
CA PRO A 840 25.57 -13.44 -26.57
C PRO A 840 26.80 -12.58 -26.81
N PRO A 841 27.29 -11.85 -25.80
CA PRO A 841 28.50 -11.02 -25.93
C PRO A 841 29.68 -11.88 -26.44
N THR A 842 30.36 -11.40 -27.47
CA THR A 842 31.37 -12.18 -28.22
C THR A 842 32.60 -12.55 -27.37
N LYS A 843 32.69 -13.79 -26.90
CA LYS A 843 33.73 -14.80 -27.23
C LYS A 843 33.65 -16.03 -26.30
N THR A 844 33.83 -17.20 -26.92
CA THR A 844 34.18 -18.53 -26.40
C THR A 844 33.17 -19.27 -25.51
N GLY A 845 32.50 -20.31 -26.07
CA GLY A 845 32.03 -21.43 -25.24
C GLY A 845 30.98 -22.39 -25.80
N VAL A 846 29.94 -21.91 -26.51
CA VAL A 846 28.70 -22.71 -26.67
C VAL A 846 28.82 -23.88 -27.68
N LEU A 847 29.88 -23.96 -28.49
CA LEU A 847 30.04 -25.07 -29.44
C LEU A 847 30.65 -26.35 -28.85
N SER A 848 31.13 -26.37 -27.59
CA SER A 848 31.74 -27.58 -27.01
C SER A 848 30.78 -28.45 -26.18
N LEU A 849 29.79 -27.87 -25.48
CA LEU A 849 28.88 -28.60 -24.58
C LEU A 849 27.88 -29.51 -25.34
N VAL A 850 27.38 -29.04 -26.49
CA VAL A 850 26.44 -29.83 -27.31
C VAL A 850 27.11 -31.12 -27.80
N SER A 851 28.43 -31.11 -28.04
CA SER A 851 29.18 -32.31 -28.47
C SER A 851 29.43 -33.32 -27.35
N SER A 852 29.62 -32.87 -26.10
CA SER A 852 29.91 -33.74 -24.95
C SER A 852 28.65 -34.37 -24.35
N VAL A 853 27.52 -33.65 -24.36
CA VAL A 853 26.23 -34.13 -23.85
C VAL A 853 25.54 -35.04 -24.88
N PHE A 854 25.45 -34.65 -26.16
CA PHE A 854 24.83 -35.48 -27.19
C PHE A 854 25.75 -36.59 -27.74
N GLY A 855 27.07 -36.51 -27.50
CA GLY A 855 28.02 -37.56 -27.86
C GLY A 855 27.87 -38.85 -27.04
N ARG A 856 27.23 -38.80 -25.86
CA ARG A 856 27.06 -39.96 -24.95
C ARG A 856 25.71 -40.69 -25.07
N LYS A 857 24.70 -40.16 -25.77
CA LYS A 857 23.35 -40.77 -25.88
C LYS A 857 22.95 -41.21 -27.30
N ARG A 858 23.90 -41.71 -28.11
CA ARG A 858 23.57 -42.65 -29.21
C ARG A 858 23.58 -44.09 -28.69
N ARG A 859 22.61 -44.44 -27.82
CA ARG A 859 22.15 -45.84 -27.67
C ARG A 859 20.82 -45.89 -26.92
N ALA A 860 19.83 -46.43 -27.65
CA ALA A 860 18.54 -46.98 -27.23
C ALA A 860 17.42 -46.00 -26.85
N VAL A 861 16.57 -45.77 -27.87
CA VAL A 861 15.09 -45.63 -27.94
C VAL A 861 14.39 -44.81 -26.87
#